data_AF-A0A519QII5-F1
#
_entry.id   AF-A0A519QII5-F1
#
_cell.length_a   1.000
_cell.length_b   1.000
_cell.length_c   1.000
_cell.angle_alpha   90.00
_cell.angle_beta   90.00
_cell.angle_gamma   90.00
#
_symmetry.space_group_name_H-M   'P 1'
#
loop_
_entity.id
_entity.type
_entity.pdbx_description
1 polymer ?
#
loop_
_entity_poly.entity_id
_entity_poly.type
_entity_poly.pdbx_seq_one_letter_code
_entity_poly.pdbx_strand_id
1 'polypeptide(L)'
;MPTINGTSASETLTGSAGDDTINDVLGGADVLQGLGGNDTLYVARSYFELDEIRVEGGDGDDTLILDVRGGGPLRLDGGDGQDLFRFWSVTGSVTLTTGAGPDRIQFDGQRLSMPSGKITITDFTTGTGGDFLDLVDWLPRVLRDWAGQNPFATGHLSLVQVGADTELRLGYQTLVVFLNTSAAAFTAANLGYSPDGVGGAAGIVLTGSGNLVGTNGEDVITGGAGADVIVGQAGDDRLDGGDGSDQIYGGIGSDIIHGGAGADIIEDGAGVGDTLYGDGGDDRITVYRTADHPVSELIVDGGAGNDVLSVRLFNASTVHVNGGDGDDLVEMPDNWGDIRITTGAGRDRIDLNGWIPDEPPITITDFTVGAGGDQILWLDVIDYDFLAGLGGNPFASGHARLIQVGADTLLQFDRDGGGNAWITRVIFQNTSAPAFTADNFQGYAPSGAELSGSTLTGTADLDYLDGTRGDDTITALGGDDRIRGQQGHDVIHGGDGNDIIEGGGGSDTLWGDAGDDQLSAGESGADILWGGDGADVIDIGRDYTRALETVRAFGDAGADTIYVSLTNGASAFIDGGAGDDAIFAGSGGLITIATGAGADTITYGRYTLMAPSLVITDFAVGTDRFEWIDFRNAFFYGLSGNPFLSGHARLIQDGDDAVLQFDRDGAAGSGVSSQFIRFQNVQATALSGAPLGFQAVAFDHTAGSGADTLVGSYLADRLDGGAGGDVLRGGGGDDTLIGGAGFDIASYEDATGGVTVNLGLTGPQDVGGGLGRDSLTGIEGLTGSAFADHLIAGATAGTLSGGAGDDILQGGAAIDNLRGGDGDDLLDGGTGADTLRGEAGDDVIRFSVAAPPVSTQPVGLIDGGAGRDTLDLTAAGPAIITFGRLTLGAQYNIVGVERILTGAADDAINLSLQATALEIDGGVGNDTIQTGFGDDHLSGGLGDDYLSGGAGDDLLVGGQGNDIIIGGDGVDVLEVSGSFDLHTLLIDGAGFILKSADGRDRLTGVEYVRFADGRILDLLRIYDAAKEGDGPLVLPVVADKSGTAPLVLPDDTPSPLGRWALLDDPRL
;
A
#
# COMPACT_ATOMS: atom_id res chain seq x y z
N MET A 1 -19.40 -16.02 18.18
CA MET A 1 -20.08 -17.15 17.52
C MET A 1 -19.05 -18.19 17.11
N PRO A 2 -19.11 -19.43 17.60
CA PRO A 2 -18.33 -20.53 17.06
C PRO A 2 -18.74 -20.80 15.61
N THR A 3 -17.77 -21.05 14.72
CA THR A 3 -18.04 -21.43 13.33
C THR A 3 -17.78 -22.92 13.11
N ILE A 4 -18.79 -23.65 12.65
CA ILE A 4 -18.75 -25.09 12.38
C ILE A 4 -18.81 -25.28 10.86
N ASN A 5 -17.70 -25.73 10.27
CA ASN A 5 -17.62 -25.99 8.82
C ASN A 5 -17.73 -27.49 8.54
N GLY A 6 -18.69 -27.86 7.68
CA GLY A 6 -18.86 -29.21 7.18
C GLY A 6 -17.70 -29.70 6.32
N THR A 7 -17.39 -30.99 6.44
CA THR A 7 -16.47 -31.68 5.52
C THR A 7 -17.25 -32.66 4.65
N SER A 8 -16.67 -33.12 3.54
CA SER A 8 -17.29 -34.10 2.63
C SER A 8 -17.57 -35.50 3.24
N ALA A 9 -17.24 -35.71 4.52
CA ALA A 9 -17.50 -36.94 5.27
C ALA A 9 -18.44 -36.75 6.47
N SER A 10 -18.89 -35.52 6.74
CA SER A 10 -19.76 -35.22 7.87
C SER A 10 -21.19 -35.52 7.46
N GLU A 11 -21.95 -36.33 8.20
CA GLU A 11 -23.37 -36.61 7.88
C GLU A 11 -24.33 -35.71 8.68
N THR A 12 -23.84 -35.10 9.77
CA THR A 12 -24.62 -34.20 10.64
C THR A 12 -23.70 -33.14 11.24
N LEU A 13 -24.13 -31.88 11.24
CA LEU A 13 -23.51 -30.76 11.93
C LEU A 13 -24.46 -30.25 12.99
N THR A 14 -23.97 -30.08 14.21
CA THR A 14 -24.79 -29.67 15.36
C THR A 14 -24.07 -28.55 16.11
N GLY A 15 -24.78 -27.46 16.34
CA GLY A 15 -24.38 -26.33 17.17
C GLY A 15 -24.39 -26.65 18.66
N SER A 16 -24.25 -25.59 19.44
CA SER A 16 -24.18 -25.55 20.88
C SER A 16 -25.51 -25.05 21.46
N ALA A 17 -25.52 -24.31 22.56
CA ALA A 17 -26.75 -23.73 23.13
C ALA A 17 -26.67 -22.19 23.20
N GLY A 18 -25.77 -21.60 22.42
CA GLY A 18 -25.71 -20.16 22.17
C GLY A 18 -25.22 -19.92 20.74
N ASP A 19 -25.25 -18.67 20.29
CA ASP A 19 -25.16 -18.28 18.88
C ASP A 19 -23.98 -18.91 18.09
N ASP A 20 -24.33 -19.76 17.13
CA ASP A 20 -23.44 -20.52 16.27
C ASP A 20 -23.57 -20.14 14.78
N THR A 21 -22.49 -20.35 14.02
CA THR A 21 -22.52 -20.27 12.55
C THR A 21 -22.17 -21.64 11.96
N ILE A 22 -23.08 -22.27 11.25
CA ILE A 22 -22.90 -23.61 10.68
C ILE A 22 -22.89 -23.54 9.15
N ASN A 23 -21.78 -23.92 8.53
CA ASN A 23 -21.59 -23.84 7.07
C ASN A 23 -21.36 -25.23 6.45
N ASP A 24 -22.28 -25.70 5.61
CA ASP A 24 -22.09 -26.89 4.75
C ASP A 24 -21.89 -26.49 3.28
N VAL A 25 -20.65 -26.11 2.95
CA VAL A 25 -20.24 -25.70 1.58
C VAL A 25 -19.50 -26.82 0.83
N LEU A 26 -18.89 -27.76 1.57
CA LEU A 26 -18.10 -28.86 1.00
C LEU A 26 -18.96 -30.12 0.69
N GLY A 27 -20.26 -30.09 1.02
CA GLY A 27 -21.27 -31.01 0.52
C GLY A 27 -21.27 -32.40 1.15
N GLY A 28 -21.19 -32.49 2.47
CA GLY A 28 -21.26 -33.79 3.17
C GLY A 28 -22.48 -33.97 4.07
N ALA A 29 -22.92 -32.90 4.75
CA ALA A 29 -23.80 -33.05 5.92
C ALA A 29 -25.28 -33.00 5.59
N ASP A 30 -25.95 -34.15 5.61
CA ASP A 30 -27.39 -34.24 5.33
C ASP A 30 -28.27 -33.59 6.40
N VAL A 31 -27.74 -33.29 7.59
CA VAL A 31 -28.47 -32.66 8.69
C VAL A 31 -27.65 -31.52 9.33
N LEU A 32 -28.24 -30.33 9.44
CA LEU A 32 -27.71 -29.20 10.20
C LEU A 32 -28.69 -28.85 11.34
N GLN A 33 -28.18 -28.64 12.55
CA GLN A 33 -28.98 -28.31 13.74
C GLN A 33 -28.31 -27.19 14.54
N GLY A 34 -28.98 -26.07 14.76
CA GLY A 34 -28.49 -24.96 15.61
C GLY A 34 -28.61 -25.28 17.10
N LEU A 35 -29.77 -25.83 17.49
CA LEU A 35 -30.23 -26.16 18.84
C LEU A 35 -30.73 -24.96 19.65
N GLY A 36 -29.89 -24.03 20.06
CA GLY A 36 -30.39 -22.85 20.79
C GLY A 36 -29.40 -21.70 20.81
N GLY A 37 -29.90 -20.48 20.91
CA GLY A 37 -29.17 -19.26 20.54
C GLY A 37 -29.69 -18.73 19.20
N ASN A 38 -29.18 -17.57 18.77
CA ASN A 38 -29.52 -17.01 17.47
C ASN A 38 -28.50 -17.50 16.44
N ASP A 39 -28.81 -18.59 15.74
CA ASP A 39 -27.88 -19.33 14.90
C ASP A 39 -27.96 -18.90 13.43
N THR A 40 -26.85 -19.01 12.70
CA THR A 40 -26.81 -18.84 11.24
C THR A 40 -26.40 -20.14 10.55
N LEU A 41 -27.32 -20.74 9.79
CA LEU A 41 -27.13 -22.03 9.12
C LEU A 41 -27.07 -21.83 7.59
N TYR A 42 -25.90 -22.04 7.00
CA TYR A 42 -25.65 -21.86 5.56
C TYR A 42 -25.39 -23.19 4.85
N VAL A 43 -26.17 -23.45 3.79
CA VAL A 43 -26.03 -24.65 2.94
C VAL A 43 -25.80 -24.23 1.49
N ALA A 44 -24.68 -24.67 0.91
CA ALA A 44 -24.32 -24.41 -0.48
C ALA A 44 -23.89 -25.69 -1.22
N ARG A 45 -24.71 -26.19 -2.15
CA ARG A 45 -24.43 -27.43 -2.92
C ARG A 45 -24.71 -27.28 -4.41
N SER A 46 -23.89 -27.91 -5.25
CA SER A 46 -23.95 -27.77 -6.73
C SER A 46 -24.04 -29.09 -7.53
N TYR A 47 -24.30 -30.25 -6.91
CA TYR A 47 -24.28 -31.57 -7.57
C TYR A 47 -25.50 -32.45 -7.23
N PHE A 48 -25.92 -33.28 -8.21
CA PHE A 48 -27.10 -34.18 -8.22
C PHE A 48 -27.06 -35.34 -7.19
N GLU A 49 -27.01 -35.03 -5.89
CA GLU A 49 -27.21 -36.01 -4.82
C GLU A 49 -28.71 -36.19 -4.56
N LEU A 50 -29.18 -37.43 -4.44
CA LEU A 50 -30.61 -37.76 -4.30
C LEU A 50 -31.09 -37.74 -2.85
N ASP A 51 -30.22 -37.43 -1.89
CA ASP A 51 -30.49 -37.53 -0.46
C ASP A 51 -31.25 -36.31 0.08
N GLU A 52 -31.92 -36.50 1.22
CA GLU A 52 -32.74 -35.48 1.88
C GLU A 52 -31.83 -34.61 2.75
N ILE A 53 -31.87 -33.29 2.55
CA ILE A 53 -31.17 -32.33 3.41
C ILE A 53 -32.14 -31.79 4.45
N ARG A 54 -31.74 -31.78 5.72
CA ARG A 54 -32.50 -31.22 6.84
C ARG A 54 -31.72 -30.08 7.50
N VAL A 55 -32.40 -28.97 7.74
CA VAL A 55 -31.85 -27.80 8.44
C VAL A 55 -32.85 -27.43 9.53
N GLU A 56 -32.40 -27.43 10.77
CA GLU A 56 -33.22 -27.15 11.96
C GLU A 56 -32.54 -26.02 12.74
N GLY A 57 -33.22 -24.88 12.93
CA GLY A 57 -32.74 -23.74 13.72
C GLY A 57 -32.64 -24.10 15.20
N GLY A 58 -33.77 -24.15 15.89
CA GLY A 58 -33.82 -24.50 17.31
C GLY A 58 -34.57 -23.45 18.14
N ASP A 59 -34.08 -23.17 19.35
CA ASP A 59 -34.62 -22.10 20.21
C ASP A 59 -33.82 -20.80 19.99
N GLY A 60 -34.40 -19.75 19.43
CA GLY A 60 -33.77 -18.45 19.19
C GLY A 60 -34.17 -17.85 17.85
N ASP A 61 -33.72 -16.63 17.56
CA ASP A 61 -34.02 -15.97 16.28
C ASP A 61 -32.98 -16.41 15.23
N ASP A 62 -33.28 -17.48 14.48
CA ASP A 62 -32.32 -18.15 13.60
C ASP A 62 -32.35 -17.65 12.15
N THR A 63 -31.22 -17.70 11.45
CA THR A 63 -31.10 -17.36 10.03
C THR A 63 -30.63 -18.55 9.20
N LEU A 64 -31.51 -19.07 8.33
CA LEU A 64 -31.26 -20.23 7.47
C LEU A 64 -31.07 -19.78 6.01
N ILE A 65 -29.87 -19.95 5.45
CA ILE A 65 -29.48 -19.45 4.12
C ILE A 65 -29.15 -20.60 3.15
N LEU A 66 -29.84 -20.64 2.00
CA LEU A 66 -29.91 -21.81 1.12
C LEU A 66 -29.50 -21.50 -0.35
N ASP A 67 -28.41 -22.11 -0.85
CA ASP A 67 -27.99 -22.17 -2.27
C ASP A 67 -27.74 -23.64 -2.71
N VAL A 68 -28.80 -24.36 -3.07
CA VAL A 68 -28.76 -25.81 -3.39
C VAL A 68 -29.21 -26.09 -4.82
N ARG A 69 -28.30 -26.60 -5.67
CA ARG A 69 -28.53 -26.86 -7.11
C ARG A 69 -28.41 -28.35 -7.46
N GLY A 70 -29.47 -28.89 -8.05
CA GLY A 70 -29.69 -30.28 -8.45
C GLY A 70 -29.66 -31.26 -7.27
N GLY A 71 -30.80 -31.79 -6.82
CA GLY A 71 -30.78 -32.81 -5.76
C GLY A 71 -32.15 -33.18 -5.15
N GLY A 72 -32.12 -33.98 -4.08
CA GLY A 72 -33.26 -34.52 -3.32
C GLY A 72 -34.12 -33.49 -2.57
N PRO A 73 -35.12 -33.92 -1.76
CA PRO A 73 -36.01 -33.01 -1.04
C PRO A 73 -35.30 -32.26 0.09
N LEU A 74 -35.62 -30.97 0.25
CA LEU A 74 -35.13 -30.14 1.34
C LEU A 74 -36.20 -30.01 2.43
N ARG A 75 -35.80 -30.16 3.70
CA ARG A 75 -36.64 -29.89 4.86
C ARG A 75 -36.01 -28.83 5.76
N LEU A 76 -36.80 -27.81 6.07
CA LEU A 76 -36.40 -26.70 6.92
C LEU A 76 -37.37 -26.62 8.10
N ASP A 77 -36.84 -26.37 9.28
CA ASP A 77 -37.58 -26.12 10.52
C ASP A 77 -36.91 -24.94 11.23
N GLY A 78 -37.65 -23.85 11.48
CA GLY A 78 -37.15 -22.68 12.20
C GLY A 78 -36.97 -23.00 13.67
N GLY A 79 -38.08 -23.26 14.34
CA GLY A 79 -38.09 -23.67 15.75
C GLY A 79 -38.88 -22.67 16.59
N ASP A 80 -38.38 -22.28 17.75
CA ASP A 80 -38.99 -21.26 18.60
C ASP A 80 -38.23 -19.93 18.40
N GLY A 81 -38.85 -18.86 17.91
CA GLY A 81 -38.17 -17.58 17.68
C GLY A 81 -38.72 -16.82 16.49
N GLN A 82 -38.04 -15.73 16.10
CA GLN A 82 -38.30 -14.98 14.87
C GLN A 82 -37.29 -15.40 13.80
N ASP A 83 -37.65 -16.43 13.04
CA ASP A 83 -36.70 -17.06 12.13
C ASP A 83 -36.71 -16.43 10.74
N LEU A 84 -35.53 -16.36 10.12
CA LEU A 84 -35.32 -15.82 8.78
C LEU A 84 -34.85 -16.92 7.81
N PHE A 85 -35.67 -17.22 6.81
CA PHE A 85 -35.36 -18.17 5.74
C PHE A 85 -34.99 -17.45 4.45
N ARG A 86 -33.72 -17.53 4.03
CA ARG A 86 -33.22 -16.91 2.79
C ARG A 86 -32.93 -17.93 1.69
N PHE A 87 -33.60 -17.78 0.56
CA PHE A 87 -33.44 -18.62 -0.62
C PHE A 87 -32.66 -17.90 -1.72
N TRP A 88 -31.41 -18.32 -1.99
CA TRP A 88 -30.56 -17.75 -3.04
C TRP A 88 -30.71 -18.46 -4.38
N SER A 89 -30.51 -19.77 -4.42
CA SER A 89 -30.66 -20.57 -5.64
C SER A 89 -30.94 -22.02 -5.29
N VAL A 90 -32.22 -22.32 -5.06
CA VAL A 90 -32.66 -23.68 -4.72
C VAL A 90 -33.33 -24.35 -5.92
N THR A 91 -32.99 -25.60 -6.23
CA THR A 91 -33.72 -26.42 -7.22
C THR A 91 -34.08 -27.78 -6.59
N GLY A 92 -35.38 -28.08 -6.51
CA GLY A 92 -35.90 -29.25 -5.78
C GLY A 92 -37.21 -28.91 -5.05
N SER A 93 -37.86 -29.89 -4.41
CA SER A 93 -39.03 -29.61 -3.55
C SER A 93 -38.58 -29.23 -2.14
N VAL A 94 -39.14 -28.15 -1.61
CA VAL A 94 -38.86 -27.67 -0.24
C VAL A 94 -40.10 -27.90 0.62
N THR A 95 -39.90 -28.48 1.80
CA THR A 95 -40.89 -28.49 2.88
C THR A 95 -40.36 -27.61 4.01
N LEU A 96 -41.11 -26.59 4.38
CA LEU A 96 -40.74 -25.61 5.40
C LEU A 96 -41.75 -25.66 6.55
N THR A 97 -41.24 -25.77 7.77
CA THR A 97 -41.95 -25.50 9.02
C THR A 97 -41.39 -24.19 9.55
N THR A 98 -42.25 -23.17 9.74
CA THR A 98 -41.80 -21.84 10.20
C THR A 98 -41.50 -21.86 11.68
N GLY A 99 -42.36 -22.50 12.48
CA GLY A 99 -42.16 -22.60 13.91
C GLY A 99 -42.99 -21.61 14.72
N ALA A 100 -42.50 -21.20 15.87
CA ALA A 100 -43.19 -20.36 16.84
C ALA A 100 -42.60 -18.95 16.90
N GLY A 101 -43.22 -18.03 16.19
CA GLY A 101 -42.96 -16.60 16.26
C GLY A 101 -43.37 -15.95 14.94
N PRO A 102 -43.17 -14.64 14.75
CA PRO A 102 -43.35 -14.02 13.46
C PRO A 102 -42.12 -14.26 12.56
N ASP A 103 -42.19 -15.28 11.72
CA ASP A 103 -41.07 -15.70 10.87
C ASP A 103 -41.06 -15.01 9.50
N ARG A 104 -39.87 -14.79 8.92
CA ARG A 104 -39.69 -14.15 7.60
C ARG A 104 -39.12 -15.12 6.56
N ILE A 105 -39.75 -15.16 5.40
CA ILE A 105 -39.34 -16.00 4.27
C ILE A 105 -38.98 -15.11 3.09
N GLN A 106 -37.71 -15.12 2.66
CA GLN A 106 -37.14 -14.17 1.69
C GLN A 106 -36.47 -14.88 0.50
N PHE A 107 -36.56 -14.28 -0.70
CA PHE A 107 -36.01 -14.81 -1.95
C PHE A 107 -35.00 -13.84 -2.62
N ASP A 108 -33.69 -14.04 -2.43
CA ASP A 108 -32.64 -13.04 -2.74
C ASP A 108 -31.72 -13.35 -3.97
N GLY A 109 -32.08 -14.31 -4.82
CA GLY A 109 -31.20 -14.79 -5.90
C GLY A 109 -30.92 -13.83 -7.08
N GLN A 110 -29.64 -13.72 -7.51
CA GLN A 110 -29.20 -12.95 -8.69
C GLN A 110 -29.61 -13.54 -10.06
N ARG A 111 -30.17 -14.76 -10.12
CA ARG A 111 -30.60 -15.38 -11.37
C ARG A 111 -32.05 -15.83 -11.28
N LEU A 112 -32.83 -15.39 -12.27
CA LEU A 112 -34.24 -15.65 -12.56
C LEU A 112 -34.64 -17.14 -12.59
N SER A 113 -34.61 -17.81 -11.44
CA SER A 113 -35.29 -19.08 -11.29
C SER A 113 -35.78 -19.20 -9.86
N MET A 114 -37.09 -19.07 -9.67
CA MET A 114 -37.77 -19.79 -8.59
C MET A 114 -37.27 -21.23 -8.57
N PRO A 115 -37.29 -21.90 -7.41
CA PRO A 115 -37.10 -23.34 -7.40
C PRO A 115 -38.02 -23.96 -8.43
N SER A 116 -37.45 -24.75 -9.33
CA SER A 116 -38.24 -25.51 -10.30
C SER A 116 -39.11 -26.58 -9.63
N GLY A 117 -38.99 -26.74 -8.30
CA GLY A 117 -39.86 -27.53 -7.44
C GLY A 117 -40.70 -26.65 -6.50
N LYS A 118 -41.83 -27.21 -6.09
CA LYS A 118 -42.86 -26.59 -5.24
C LYS A 118 -42.33 -26.36 -3.81
N ILE A 119 -42.47 -25.14 -3.27
CA ILE A 119 -42.29 -24.85 -1.83
C ILE A 119 -43.61 -25.15 -1.12
N THR A 120 -43.54 -25.94 -0.06
CA THR A 120 -44.69 -26.29 0.78
C THR A 120 -44.41 -25.85 2.21
N ILE A 121 -45.21 -24.93 2.75
CA ILE A 121 -45.09 -24.44 4.12
C ILE A 121 -46.16 -25.13 4.95
N THR A 122 -45.77 -25.72 6.09
CA THR A 122 -46.63 -26.66 6.83
C THR A 122 -47.49 -26.02 7.90
N ASP A 123 -47.10 -24.86 8.42
CA ASP A 123 -47.67 -24.23 9.61
C ASP A 123 -47.72 -22.68 9.57
N PHE A 124 -47.73 -22.09 8.36
CA PHE A 124 -47.71 -20.63 8.18
C PHE A 124 -48.77 -19.88 8.99
N THR A 125 -48.33 -19.02 9.92
CA THR A 125 -49.19 -18.18 10.76
C THR A 125 -49.63 -16.93 10.00
N THR A 126 -50.94 -16.62 10.02
CA THR A 126 -51.50 -15.48 9.27
C THR A 126 -51.98 -14.36 10.20
N GLY A 127 -52.08 -13.14 9.68
CA GLY A 127 -52.47 -11.94 10.42
C GLY A 127 -51.30 -11.10 10.89
N THR A 128 -51.59 -10.05 11.67
CA THR A 128 -50.60 -9.12 12.25
C THR A 128 -49.78 -9.84 13.32
N GLY A 129 -48.45 -9.85 13.19
CA GLY A 129 -47.55 -10.59 14.07
C GLY A 129 -47.56 -12.11 13.84
N GLY A 130 -48.05 -12.55 12.66
CA GLY A 130 -47.75 -13.87 12.12
C GLY A 130 -46.71 -13.77 11.01
N ASP A 131 -46.41 -14.89 10.38
CA ASP A 131 -45.34 -15.04 9.40
C ASP A 131 -45.50 -14.12 8.18
N PHE A 132 -44.35 -13.73 7.64
CA PHE A 132 -44.20 -12.83 6.51
C PHE A 132 -43.49 -13.52 5.34
N LEU A 133 -44.17 -13.60 4.19
CA LEU A 133 -43.56 -13.99 2.94
C LEU A 133 -43.10 -12.74 2.19
N ASP A 134 -41.80 -12.50 2.22
CA ASP A 134 -41.15 -11.38 1.55
C ASP A 134 -40.90 -11.67 0.07
N LEU A 135 -41.58 -10.92 -0.79
CA LEU A 135 -41.46 -11.00 -2.24
C LEU A 135 -40.88 -9.71 -2.84
N VAL A 136 -40.46 -8.75 -2.00
CA VAL A 136 -40.15 -7.37 -2.39
C VAL A 136 -38.94 -7.31 -3.32
N ASP A 137 -37.85 -8.02 -3.00
CA ASP A 137 -36.64 -8.04 -3.84
C ASP A 137 -36.78 -8.94 -5.09
N TRP A 138 -37.70 -9.90 -5.03
CA TRP A 138 -37.89 -10.88 -6.08
C TRP A 138 -38.79 -10.37 -7.21
N LEU A 139 -39.89 -9.69 -6.88
CA LEU A 139 -40.90 -9.25 -7.86
C LEU A 139 -40.33 -8.32 -8.95
N PRO A 140 -39.49 -7.29 -8.66
CA PRO A 140 -38.90 -6.42 -9.68
C PRO A 140 -37.97 -7.17 -10.63
N ARG A 141 -37.33 -8.25 -10.17
CA ARG A 141 -36.44 -9.08 -10.98
C ARG A 141 -37.22 -9.95 -11.95
N VAL A 142 -38.41 -10.44 -11.55
CA VAL A 142 -39.25 -11.37 -12.32
C VAL A 142 -40.27 -10.67 -13.22
N LEU A 143 -40.76 -9.51 -12.81
CA LEU A 143 -41.72 -8.72 -13.56
C LEU A 143 -41.00 -7.58 -14.29
N ARG A 144 -40.65 -7.80 -15.56
CA ARG A 144 -40.11 -6.75 -16.42
C ARG A 144 -41.05 -5.55 -16.45
N ASP A 145 -40.48 -4.36 -16.24
CA ASP A 145 -41.16 -3.06 -16.30
C ASP A 145 -42.23 -2.83 -15.21
N TRP A 146 -42.16 -3.56 -14.10
CA TRP A 146 -43.04 -3.33 -12.94
C TRP A 146 -42.57 -2.14 -12.11
N ALA A 147 -43.46 -1.20 -11.83
CA ALA A 147 -43.16 0.04 -11.10
C ALA A 147 -43.76 0.03 -9.68
N GLY A 148 -43.68 -1.12 -8.99
CA GLY A 148 -44.05 -1.26 -7.58
C GLY A 148 -45.55 -1.25 -7.26
N GLN A 149 -46.44 -1.29 -8.26
CA GLN A 149 -47.89 -1.34 -8.00
C GLN A 149 -48.32 -2.69 -7.41
N ASN A 150 -49.33 -2.73 -6.54
CA ASN A 150 -49.82 -3.97 -5.94
C ASN A 150 -49.98 -5.12 -6.97
N PRO A 151 -49.21 -6.22 -6.86
CA PRO A 151 -49.15 -7.29 -7.86
C PRO A 151 -50.42 -8.16 -7.90
N PHE A 152 -51.22 -8.14 -6.84
CA PHE A 152 -52.55 -8.76 -6.82
C PHE A 152 -53.57 -7.93 -7.59
N ALA A 153 -53.44 -6.59 -7.56
CA ALA A 153 -54.29 -5.68 -8.32
C ALA A 153 -54.01 -5.73 -9.83
N THR A 154 -52.75 -5.89 -10.22
CA THR A 154 -52.33 -6.04 -11.63
C THR A 154 -52.54 -7.45 -12.18
N GLY A 155 -52.89 -8.41 -11.32
CA GLY A 155 -53.14 -9.81 -11.68
C GLY A 155 -51.87 -10.61 -11.94
N HIS A 156 -50.70 -10.10 -11.54
CA HIS A 156 -49.44 -10.85 -11.58
C HIS A 156 -49.43 -11.97 -10.54
N LEU A 157 -49.89 -11.67 -9.31
CA LEU A 157 -50.07 -12.65 -8.24
C LEU A 157 -51.54 -12.98 -7.99
N SER A 158 -51.80 -14.21 -7.55
CA SER A 158 -53.12 -14.63 -7.06
C SER A 158 -53.00 -15.67 -5.94
N LEU A 159 -53.88 -15.58 -4.94
CA LEU A 159 -54.08 -16.64 -3.96
C LEU A 159 -55.25 -17.52 -4.41
N VAL A 160 -55.01 -18.82 -4.52
CA VAL A 160 -56.00 -19.81 -4.96
C VAL A 160 -56.19 -20.85 -3.86
N GLN A 161 -57.39 -20.90 -3.28
CA GLN A 161 -57.75 -21.96 -2.33
C GLN A 161 -57.91 -23.30 -3.07
N VAL A 162 -57.18 -24.33 -2.64
CA VAL A 162 -57.23 -25.70 -3.17
C VAL A 162 -57.48 -26.67 -2.01
N GLY A 163 -58.74 -27.06 -1.81
CA GLY A 163 -59.10 -27.90 -0.66
C GLY A 163 -58.95 -27.14 0.66
N ALA A 164 -58.17 -27.69 1.60
CA ALA A 164 -57.82 -27.04 2.86
C ALA A 164 -56.58 -26.12 2.74
N ASP A 165 -55.84 -26.21 1.62
CA ASP A 165 -54.57 -25.54 1.41
C ASP A 165 -54.75 -24.30 0.52
N THR A 166 -53.81 -23.36 0.60
CA THR A 166 -53.77 -22.17 -0.26
C THR A 166 -52.54 -22.18 -1.14
N GLU A 167 -52.71 -21.88 -2.43
CA GLU A 167 -51.61 -21.73 -3.38
C GLU A 167 -51.40 -20.26 -3.72
N LEU A 168 -50.19 -19.73 -3.51
CA LEU A 168 -49.77 -18.47 -4.12
C LEU A 168 -49.27 -18.75 -5.54
N ARG A 169 -49.80 -18.03 -6.53
CA ARG A 169 -49.49 -18.26 -7.94
C ARG A 169 -48.99 -17.00 -8.62
N LEU A 170 -47.98 -17.15 -9.48
CA LEU A 170 -47.56 -16.18 -10.48
C LEU A 170 -48.17 -16.58 -11.84
N GLY A 171 -49.18 -15.85 -12.30
CA GLY A 171 -49.99 -16.27 -13.45
C GLY A 171 -50.63 -17.64 -13.24
N TYR A 172 -50.20 -18.66 -13.99
CA TYR A 172 -50.71 -20.05 -13.87
C TYR A 172 -49.79 -20.98 -13.06
N GLN A 173 -48.60 -20.53 -12.67
CA GLN A 173 -47.61 -21.35 -11.96
C GLN A 173 -47.82 -21.21 -10.45
N THR A 174 -47.88 -22.35 -9.75
CA THR A 174 -47.92 -22.38 -8.29
C THR A 174 -46.52 -22.19 -7.73
N LEU A 175 -46.38 -21.18 -6.88
CA LEU A 175 -45.12 -20.73 -6.29
C LEU A 175 -44.89 -21.39 -4.93
N VAL A 176 -45.86 -21.16 -4.04
CA VAL A 176 -45.85 -21.58 -2.64
C VAL A 176 -47.19 -22.20 -2.34
N VAL A 177 -47.17 -23.28 -1.57
CA VAL A 177 -48.39 -23.89 -1.02
C VAL A 177 -48.34 -23.86 0.48
N PHE A 178 -49.33 -23.19 1.06
CA PHE A 178 -49.55 -23.09 2.50
C PHE A 178 -50.55 -24.17 2.91
N LEU A 179 -50.08 -25.17 3.66
CA LEU A 179 -50.93 -26.29 4.09
C LEU A 179 -51.90 -25.85 5.18
N ASN A 180 -53.16 -26.27 5.06
CA ASN A 180 -54.22 -25.96 6.03
C ASN A 180 -54.47 -24.47 6.32
N THR A 181 -53.92 -23.56 5.52
CA THR A 181 -54.10 -22.11 5.65
C THR A 181 -55.20 -21.63 4.70
N SER A 182 -56.12 -20.80 5.18
CA SER A 182 -57.18 -20.24 4.34
C SER A 182 -56.70 -19.02 3.56
N ALA A 183 -57.02 -18.95 2.26
CA ALA A 183 -56.68 -17.81 1.40
C ALA A 183 -57.29 -16.49 1.90
N ALA A 184 -58.43 -16.55 2.61
CA ALA A 184 -59.09 -15.38 3.18
C ALA A 184 -58.44 -14.87 4.47
N ALA A 185 -57.49 -15.62 5.06
CA ALA A 185 -56.78 -15.22 6.26
C ALA A 185 -55.54 -14.37 5.95
N PHE A 186 -55.05 -14.40 4.71
CA PHE A 186 -53.91 -13.59 4.29
C PHE A 186 -54.27 -12.11 4.24
N THR A 187 -53.38 -11.29 4.79
CA THR A 187 -53.47 -9.83 4.76
C THR A 187 -52.20 -9.24 4.14
N ALA A 188 -52.16 -7.93 3.93
CA ALA A 188 -50.93 -7.25 3.51
C ALA A 188 -49.76 -7.52 4.47
N ALA A 189 -50.04 -7.67 5.76
CA ALA A 189 -49.04 -7.98 6.78
C ALA A 189 -48.37 -9.36 6.61
N ASN A 190 -48.89 -10.24 5.75
CA ASN A 190 -48.29 -11.55 5.49
C ASN A 190 -47.55 -11.63 4.14
N LEU A 191 -47.79 -10.68 3.22
CA LEU A 191 -47.33 -10.77 1.81
C LEU A 191 -46.72 -9.46 1.27
N GLY A 192 -46.67 -8.39 2.07
CA GLY A 192 -46.23 -7.04 1.69
C GLY A 192 -47.23 -6.25 0.84
N TYR A 193 -48.22 -6.93 0.24
CA TYR A 193 -49.25 -6.33 -0.60
C TYR A 193 -50.63 -6.86 -0.22
N SER A 194 -51.64 -5.99 -0.23
CA SER A 194 -53.00 -6.42 0.07
C SER A 194 -53.53 -7.42 -0.98
N PRO A 195 -53.93 -8.65 -0.61
CA PRO A 195 -54.40 -9.66 -1.56
C PRO A 195 -55.74 -9.30 -2.24
N ASP A 196 -56.48 -8.34 -1.69
CA ASP A 196 -57.72 -7.81 -2.28
C ASP A 196 -57.48 -6.74 -3.36
N GLY A 197 -56.22 -6.33 -3.55
CA GLY A 197 -55.80 -5.36 -4.55
C GLY A 197 -56.09 -3.89 -4.22
N VAL A 198 -56.52 -3.56 -3.00
CA VAL A 198 -56.83 -2.17 -2.57
C VAL A 198 -55.75 -1.66 -1.61
N GLY A 199 -55.13 -0.51 -1.92
CA GLY A 199 -54.09 0.15 -1.10
C GLY A 199 -52.66 0.05 -1.68
N GLY A 200 -51.78 0.98 -1.26
CA GLY A 200 -50.33 0.90 -1.46
C GLY A 200 -49.68 -0.15 -0.55
N ALA A 201 -48.34 -0.23 -0.51
CA ALA A 201 -47.66 -1.10 0.46
C ALA A 201 -48.09 -0.70 1.89
N ALA A 202 -48.35 -1.69 2.74
CA ALA A 202 -48.72 -1.42 4.13
C ALA A 202 -47.44 -1.32 4.95
N GLY A 203 -47.29 -0.23 5.69
CA GLY A 203 -46.19 -0.09 6.64
C GLY A 203 -46.25 -1.12 7.76
N ILE A 204 -45.11 -1.35 8.40
CA ILE A 204 -44.90 -2.34 9.45
C ILE A 204 -44.43 -1.68 10.74
N VAL A 205 -44.61 -2.41 11.85
CA VAL A 205 -44.01 -2.06 13.14
C VAL A 205 -42.98 -3.14 13.44
N LEU A 206 -41.71 -2.77 13.48
CA LEU A 206 -40.59 -3.65 13.73
C LEU A 206 -39.89 -3.26 15.03
N THR A 207 -39.55 -4.26 15.85
CA THR A 207 -38.72 -4.08 17.04
C THR A 207 -37.82 -5.29 17.18
N GLY A 208 -36.51 -5.09 17.26
CA GLY A 208 -35.51 -6.15 17.35
C GLY A 208 -34.14 -5.61 16.96
N SER A 209 -33.08 -6.40 17.08
CA SER A 209 -31.70 -5.94 16.84
C SER A 209 -31.08 -6.58 15.59
N GLY A 210 -30.07 -5.96 15.01
CA GLY A 210 -29.40 -6.34 13.77
C GLY A 210 -29.88 -5.56 12.54
N ASN A 211 -30.09 -6.25 11.41
CA ASN A 211 -30.52 -5.62 10.16
C ASN A 211 -32.05 -5.53 10.08
N LEU A 212 -32.61 -4.34 10.30
CA LEU A 212 -34.03 -4.05 10.19
C LEU A 212 -34.32 -3.33 8.88
N VAL A 213 -35.24 -3.88 8.09
CA VAL A 213 -35.62 -3.29 6.79
C VAL A 213 -37.13 -3.14 6.73
N GLY A 214 -37.56 -1.89 6.56
CA GLY A 214 -38.91 -1.45 6.30
C GLY A 214 -39.47 -1.90 4.94
N THR A 215 -40.66 -1.41 4.65
CA THR A 215 -41.41 -1.59 3.42
C THR A 215 -41.51 -0.26 2.67
N ASN A 216 -42.19 -0.25 1.52
CA ASN A 216 -42.51 1.01 0.83
C ASN A 216 -43.77 1.70 1.40
N GLY A 217 -44.08 1.51 2.68
CA GLY A 217 -45.20 2.14 3.39
C GLY A 217 -44.72 2.76 4.70
N GLU A 218 -45.57 3.54 5.38
CA GLU A 218 -45.20 4.25 6.62
C GLU A 218 -44.83 3.29 7.77
N ASP A 219 -43.54 3.16 8.04
CA ASP A 219 -42.99 2.20 8.99
C ASP A 219 -42.68 2.81 10.36
N VAL A 220 -42.68 1.97 11.39
CA VAL A 220 -42.16 2.29 12.72
C VAL A 220 -41.15 1.22 13.11
N ILE A 221 -39.87 1.57 13.16
CA ILE A 221 -38.77 0.62 13.38
C ILE A 221 -37.94 1.04 14.60
N THR A 222 -37.64 0.09 15.49
CA THR A 222 -36.80 0.29 16.68
C THR A 222 -35.73 -0.80 16.81
N GLY A 223 -34.44 -0.43 16.81
CA GLY A 223 -33.26 -1.34 16.88
C GLY A 223 -33.00 -1.97 18.26
N GLY A 224 -33.36 -1.26 19.33
CA GLY A 224 -33.27 -1.81 20.68
C GLY A 224 -31.86 -1.66 21.25
N ALA A 225 -31.10 -2.75 21.43
CA ALA A 225 -29.76 -2.67 22.00
C ALA A 225 -28.75 -3.44 21.14
N GLY A 226 -27.60 -2.84 20.84
CA GLY A 226 -26.62 -3.39 19.91
C GLY A 226 -26.32 -2.41 18.79
N ALA A 227 -25.41 -2.76 17.88
CA ALA A 227 -25.17 -1.96 16.68
C ALA A 227 -26.09 -2.47 15.57
N ASP A 228 -27.09 -1.66 15.22
CA ASP A 228 -28.18 -2.01 14.32
C ASP A 228 -28.05 -1.31 12.96
N VAL A 229 -28.64 -1.90 11.92
CA VAL A 229 -28.75 -1.26 10.60
C VAL A 229 -30.22 -1.17 10.24
N ILE A 230 -30.75 0.05 10.17
CA ILE A 230 -32.16 0.35 9.94
C ILE A 230 -32.34 1.00 8.57
N VAL A 231 -33.26 0.47 7.75
CA VAL A 231 -33.58 1.02 6.43
C VAL A 231 -35.09 1.23 6.30
N GLY A 232 -35.57 2.47 6.22
CA GLY A 232 -37.00 2.81 6.10
C GLY A 232 -37.60 2.53 4.71
N GLN A 233 -36.82 2.76 3.65
CA GLN A 233 -37.23 2.66 2.24
C GLN A 233 -38.09 3.83 1.73
N ALA A 234 -39.41 3.71 1.68
CA ALA A 234 -40.26 4.76 1.14
C ALA A 234 -41.54 4.84 1.96
N GLY A 235 -41.99 6.03 2.30
CA GLY A 235 -43.02 6.19 3.32
C GLY A 235 -42.65 7.36 4.21
N ASP A 236 -43.56 7.79 5.09
CA ASP A 236 -43.22 8.76 6.12
C ASP A 236 -42.87 7.98 7.39
N ASP A 237 -41.60 7.64 7.54
CA ASP A 237 -41.14 6.61 8.47
C ASP A 237 -40.76 7.18 9.84
N ARG A 238 -40.80 6.32 10.86
CA ARG A 238 -40.31 6.60 12.20
C ARG A 238 -39.26 5.57 12.59
N LEU A 239 -38.01 5.99 12.63
CA LEU A 239 -36.85 5.12 12.85
C LEU A 239 -36.15 5.54 14.15
N ASP A 240 -35.82 4.56 15.00
CA ASP A 240 -35.17 4.74 16.30
C ASP A 240 -34.09 3.65 16.46
N GLY A 241 -32.82 4.03 16.52
CA GLY A 241 -31.70 3.08 16.67
C GLY A 241 -31.74 2.40 18.03
N GLY A 242 -31.75 3.18 19.10
CA GLY A 242 -31.82 2.68 20.48
C GLY A 242 -30.47 2.81 21.18
N ASP A 243 -30.04 1.80 21.93
CA ASP A 243 -28.74 1.79 22.60
C ASP A 243 -27.68 1.12 21.70
N GLY A 244 -26.65 1.82 21.24
CA GLY A 244 -25.56 1.25 20.46
C GLY A 244 -25.00 2.23 19.42
N SER A 245 -24.24 1.70 18.46
CA SER A 245 -23.71 2.52 17.36
C SER A 245 -24.38 2.05 16.07
N ASP A 246 -25.39 2.78 15.66
CA ASP A 246 -26.37 2.36 14.66
C ASP A 246 -26.13 3.01 13.30
N GLN A 247 -26.63 2.38 12.24
CA GLN A 247 -26.65 2.93 10.89
C GLN A 247 -28.09 3.05 10.40
N ILE A 248 -28.59 4.26 10.19
CA ILE A 248 -29.99 4.51 9.86
C ILE A 248 -30.13 5.21 8.51
N TYR A 249 -30.91 4.60 7.62
CA TYR A 249 -31.23 5.10 6.29
C TYR A 249 -32.72 5.43 6.21
N GLY A 250 -33.06 6.73 6.13
CA GLY A 250 -34.44 7.23 6.09
C GLY A 250 -35.22 6.70 4.90
N GLY A 251 -34.81 7.10 3.70
CA GLY A 251 -35.37 6.56 2.46
C GLY A 251 -35.94 7.63 1.56
N ILE A 252 -37.22 7.51 1.17
CA ILE A 252 -38.02 8.51 0.44
C ILE A 252 -39.21 8.84 1.31
N GLY A 253 -39.26 10.02 1.90
CA GLY A 253 -40.31 10.29 2.88
C GLY A 253 -40.34 11.69 3.46
N SER A 254 -41.28 11.92 4.36
CA SER A 254 -41.13 12.86 5.48
C SER A 254 -40.87 12.05 6.76
N ASP A 255 -39.61 11.74 7.01
CA ASP A 255 -39.14 10.81 8.02
C ASP A 255 -38.78 11.51 9.34
N ILE A 256 -38.94 10.79 10.44
CA ILE A 256 -38.43 11.16 11.76
C ILE A 256 -37.45 10.09 12.20
N ILE A 257 -36.21 10.49 12.40
CA ILE A 257 -35.10 9.59 12.71
C ILE A 257 -34.46 10.01 14.04
N HIS A 258 -34.29 9.03 14.91
CA HIS A 258 -33.54 9.13 16.17
C HIS A 258 -32.40 8.10 16.14
N GLY A 259 -31.16 8.55 16.31
CA GLY A 259 -29.99 7.67 16.48
C GLY A 259 -30.12 6.89 17.79
N GLY A 260 -30.20 7.63 18.89
CA GLY A 260 -30.41 7.07 20.22
C GLY A 260 -29.20 7.31 21.10
N ALA A 261 -28.66 6.27 21.72
CA ALA A 261 -27.51 6.36 22.62
C ALA A 261 -26.32 5.58 22.07
N GLY A 262 -25.28 6.29 21.64
CA GLY A 262 -24.00 5.81 21.17
C GLY A 262 -23.59 6.60 19.92
N ALA A 263 -22.55 6.16 19.22
CA ALA A 263 -22.05 6.91 18.06
C ALA A 263 -22.73 6.41 16.78
N ASP A 264 -23.71 7.16 16.29
CA ASP A 264 -24.62 6.73 15.23
C ASP A 264 -24.29 7.38 13.87
N ILE A 265 -24.67 6.70 12.79
CA ILE A 265 -24.57 7.20 11.43
C ILE A 265 -25.98 7.29 10.84
N ILE A 266 -26.41 8.50 10.50
CA ILE A 266 -27.71 8.75 9.90
C ILE A 266 -27.51 9.30 8.49
N GLU A 267 -28.03 8.60 7.48
CA GLU A 267 -27.98 9.02 6.08
C GLU A 267 -29.37 9.16 5.47
N ASP A 268 -29.66 10.35 4.93
CA ASP A 268 -30.92 10.64 4.24
C ASP A 268 -30.70 11.32 2.87
N GLY A 269 -31.20 10.68 1.81
CA GLY A 269 -30.88 10.99 0.41
C GLY A 269 -32.06 11.38 -0.48
N ALA A 270 -33.32 11.19 -0.06
CA ALA A 270 -34.50 11.47 -0.89
C ALA A 270 -35.74 11.69 -0.02
N GLY A 271 -36.59 12.69 -0.30
CA GLY A 271 -37.70 13.00 0.61
C GLY A 271 -38.01 14.49 0.74
N VAL A 272 -39.06 14.82 1.48
CA VAL A 272 -39.60 16.17 1.63
C VAL A 272 -39.85 16.48 3.10
N GLY A 273 -38.82 16.95 3.80
CA GLY A 273 -38.96 17.60 5.10
C GLY A 273 -38.76 16.69 6.29
N ASP A 274 -37.55 16.16 6.37
CA ASP A 274 -37.14 15.18 7.37
C ASP A 274 -36.68 15.85 8.66
N THR A 275 -36.78 15.12 9.76
CA THR A 275 -36.33 15.55 11.09
C THR A 275 -35.39 14.48 11.63
N LEU A 276 -34.13 14.84 11.84
CA LEU A 276 -33.06 13.91 12.21
C LEU A 276 -32.43 14.35 13.54
N TYR A 277 -32.35 13.41 14.48
CA TYR A 277 -31.74 13.57 15.80
C TYR A 277 -30.65 12.51 15.98
N GLY A 278 -29.41 12.90 16.28
CA GLY A 278 -28.37 11.95 16.74
C GLY A 278 -28.66 11.47 18.16
N ASP A 279 -29.18 12.39 18.99
CA ASP A 279 -29.54 12.23 20.39
C ASP A 279 -28.33 12.19 21.34
N GLY A 280 -27.64 11.07 21.53
CA GLY A 280 -26.56 11.00 22.51
C GLY A 280 -25.39 10.12 22.11
N GLY A 281 -24.26 10.74 21.84
CA GLY A 281 -22.98 10.13 21.50
C GLY A 281 -22.30 11.01 20.45
N ASP A 282 -21.20 10.54 19.88
CA ASP A 282 -20.51 11.30 18.82
C ASP A 282 -21.09 10.86 17.47
N ASP A 283 -22.07 11.59 16.96
CA ASP A 283 -22.91 11.18 15.83
C ASP A 283 -22.44 11.76 14.49
N ARG A 284 -22.78 11.06 13.39
CA ARG A 284 -22.57 11.56 12.04
C ARG A 284 -23.89 11.57 11.27
N ILE A 285 -24.38 12.77 10.97
CA ILE A 285 -25.61 12.96 10.19
C ILE A 285 -25.27 13.53 8.81
N THR A 286 -25.62 12.80 7.75
CA THR A 286 -25.39 13.22 6.37
C THR A 286 -26.71 13.34 5.60
N VAL A 287 -26.98 14.54 5.09
CA VAL A 287 -28.17 14.82 4.25
C VAL A 287 -27.72 15.28 2.87
N TYR A 288 -28.14 14.58 1.81
CA TYR A 288 -27.83 14.93 0.43
C TYR A 288 -29.09 15.01 -0.43
N ARG A 289 -29.47 16.20 -0.90
CA ARG A 289 -30.66 16.38 -1.79
C ARG A 289 -30.27 16.98 -3.13
N THR A 290 -30.76 16.39 -4.21
CA THR A 290 -30.64 16.95 -5.57
C THR A 290 -31.73 17.99 -5.86
N ALA A 291 -31.52 18.82 -6.88
CA ALA A 291 -32.40 19.96 -7.23
C ALA A 291 -33.87 19.57 -7.53
N ASP A 292 -34.15 18.30 -7.81
CA ASP A 292 -35.48 17.78 -8.18
C ASP A 292 -36.40 17.50 -6.97
N HIS A 293 -35.90 17.62 -5.74
CA HIS A 293 -36.63 17.37 -4.49
C HIS A 293 -36.67 18.61 -3.59
N PRO A 294 -37.63 19.54 -3.80
CA PRO A 294 -37.72 20.74 -2.98
C PRO A 294 -38.21 20.40 -1.57
N VAL A 295 -37.42 20.74 -0.55
CA VAL A 295 -37.78 20.54 0.86
C VAL A 295 -38.47 21.80 1.43
N SER A 296 -39.52 21.60 2.22
CA SER A 296 -40.24 22.70 2.87
C SER A 296 -39.58 23.18 4.16
N GLU A 297 -39.01 22.26 4.94
CA GLU A 297 -38.29 22.52 6.20
C GLU A 297 -37.45 21.27 6.51
N LEU A 298 -36.16 21.43 6.82
CA LEU A 298 -35.27 20.35 7.28
C LEU A 298 -34.78 20.69 8.69
N ILE A 299 -34.83 19.71 9.59
CA ILE A 299 -34.33 19.85 10.96
C ILE A 299 -33.28 18.76 11.19
N VAL A 300 -32.08 19.19 11.57
CA VAL A 300 -30.97 18.31 11.93
C VAL A 300 -30.45 18.74 13.30
N ASP A 301 -30.34 17.81 14.23
CA ASP A 301 -29.89 18.05 15.61
C ASP A 301 -28.90 16.94 15.98
N GLY A 302 -27.66 17.29 16.35
CA GLY A 302 -26.63 16.34 16.74
C GLY A 302 -27.00 15.71 18.07
N GLY A 303 -27.15 16.54 19.11
CA GLY A 303 -27.61 16.11 20.41
C GLY A 303 -26.53 16.31 21.46
N ALA A 304 -26.01 15.24 22.07
CA ALA A 304 -24.98 15.33 23.09
C ALA A 304 -23.76 14.49 22.71
N GLY A 305 -22.59 15.10 22.58
CA GLY A 305 -21.37 14.49 22.08
C GLY A 305 -20.74 15.40 21.04
N ASN A 306 -19.63 14.98 20.42
CA ASN A 306 -18.99 15.78 19.38
C ASN A 306 -19.48 15.30 18.02
N ASP A 307 -20.46 16.01 17.47
CA ASP A 307 -21.22 15.56 16.31
C ASP A 307 -20.65 16.11 15.00
N VAL A 308 -20.90 15.38 13.90
CA VAL A 308 -20.58 15.82 12.53
C VAL A 308 -21.84 15.88 11.70
N LEU A 309 -22.27 17.09 11.36
CA LEU A 309 -23.51 17.37 10.65
C LEU A 309 -23.19 17.88 9.24
N SER A 310 -23.33 17.02 8.23
CA SER A 310 -23.01 17.33 6.83
C SER A 310 -24.27 17.46 5.99
N VAL A 311 -24.63 18.70 5.61
CA VAL A 311 -25.89 19.01 4.94
C VAL A 311 -25.63 19.62 3.56
N ARG A 312 -26.08 18.95 2.49
CA ARG A 312 -25.98 19.43 1.10
C ARG A 312 -27.35 19.49 0.41
N LEU A 313 -27.76 20.68 -0.01
CA LEU A 313 -29.12 20.98 -0.49
C LEU A 313 -29.13 21.95 -1.68
N PHE A 314 -29.62 21.49 -2.82
CA PHE A 314 -29.76 22.34 -4.01
C PHE A 314 -31.10 23.08 -4.14
N ASN A 315 -32.07 23.00 -3.20
CA ASN A 315 -33.36 23.73 -3.27
C ASN A 315 -34.18 23.62 -1.96
N ALA A 316 -33.77 24.30 -0.88
CA ALA A 316 -34.50 24.30 0.41
C ALA A 316 -35.16 25.66 0.72
N SER A 317 -36.32 25.62 1.40
CA SER A 317 -36.97 26.86 1.87
C SER A 317 -36.39 27.32 3.22
N THR A 318 -36.25 26.41 4.19
CA THR A 318 -35.68 26.68 5.52
C THR A 318 -34.91 25.46 6.01
N VAL A 319 -33.73 25.67 6.58
CA VAL A 319 -32.88 24.61 7.14
C VAL A 319 -32.48 25.02 8.55
N HIS A 320 -32.74 24.12 9.51
CA HIS A 320 -32.36 24.28 10.91
C HIS A 320 -31.34 23.20 11.26
N VAL A 321 -30.14 23.63 11.62
CA VAL A 321 -29.10 22.73 12.12
C VAL A 321 -28.73 23.15 13.53
N ASN A 322 -28.70 22.18 14.44
CA ASN A 322 -28.27 22.33 15.82
C ASN A 322 -27.12 21.34 16.07
N GLY A 323 -25.98 21.83 16.55
CA GLY A 323 -24.86 20.99 16.99
C GLY A 323 -25.29 20.24 18.24
N GLY A 324 -25.41 20.96 19.35
CA GLY A 324 -25.89 20.40 20.60
C GLY A 324 -24.93 20.65 21.75
N ASP A 325 -24.77 19.69 22.66
CA ASP A 325 -23.77 19.73 23.72
C ASP A 325 -22.49 19.00 23.26
N GLY A 326 -21.37 19.70 23.05
CA GLY A 326 -20.10 19.12 22.63
C GLY A 326 -19.30 20.04 21.73
N ASP A 327 -18.15 19.60 21.23
CA ASP A 327 -17.37 20.33 20.22
C ASP A 327 -17.78 19.84 18.83
N ASP A 328 -18.81 20.44 18.24
CA ASP A 328 -19.46 19.94 17.02
C ASP A 328 -18.83 20.47 15.73
N LEU A 329 -19.01 19.74 14.63
CA LEU A 329 -18.66 20.14 13.27
C LEU A 329 -19.90 20.20 12.37
N VAL A 330 -20.23 21.39 11.90
CA VAL A 330 -21.32 21.62 10.94
C VAL A 330 -20.74 21.92 9.56
N GLU A 331 -20.90 21.00 8.61
CA GLU A 331 -20.45 21.14 7.23
C GLU A 331 -21.60 21.53 6.29
N MET A 332 -21.41 22.60 5.52
CA MET A 332 -22.46 23.19 4.67
C MET A 332 -22.10 23.31 3.17
N PRO A 333 -21.78 22.20 2.48
CA PRO A 333 -21.45 22.25 1.05
C PRO A 333 -22.65 22.62 0.15
N ASP A 334 -22.42 23.57 -0.77
CA ASP A 334 -23.28 23.87 -1.93
C ASP A 334 -24.79 24.08 -1.63
N ASN A 335 -25.12 24.81 -0.56
CA ASN A 335 -26.49 24.95 -0.08
C ASN A 335 -27.26 26.20 -0.58
N TRP A 336 -28.54 26.06 -0.93
CA TRP A 336 -29.47 27.16 -1.25
C TRP A 336 -30.70 27.18 -0.33
N GLY A 337 -30.95 28.28 0.39
CA GLY A 337 -32.13 28.47 1.25
C GLY A 337 -31.90 29.41 2.44
N ASP A 338 -32.90 29.58 3.32
CA ASP A 338 -32.75 30.26 4.61
C ASP A 338 -32.14 29.31 5.64
N ILE A 339 -30.83 29.41 5.87
CA ILE A 339 -30.05 28.51 6.73
C ILE A 339 -29.88 29.13 8.11
N ARG A 340 -30.29 28.39 9.14
CA ARG A 340 -30.10 28.74 10.55
C ARG A 340 -29.30 27.66 11.27
N ILE A 341 -28.19 28.07 11.86
CA ILE A 341 -27.31 27.21 12.64
C ILE A 341 -27.38 27.65 14.10
N THR A 342 -27.50 26.67 14.99
CA THR A 342 -27.32 26.80 16.44
C THR A 342 -26.15 25.90 16.78
N THR A 343 -25.10 26.45 17.38
CA THR A 343 -23.89 25.67 17.69
C THR A 343 -24.08 24.91 19.00
N GLY A 344 -24.71 25.53 19.99
CA GLY A 344 -24.94 24.92 21.28
C GLY A 344 -23.76 25.13 22.23
N ALA A 345 -23.40 24.11 22.99
CA ALA A 345 -22.45 24.21 24.09
C ALA A 345 -21.16 23.46 23.81
N GLY A 346 -20.10 24.20 23.47
CA GLY A 346 -18.74 23.68 23.42
C GLY A 346 -17.89 24.62 22.60
N ARG A 347 -16.91 24.07 21.88
CA ARG A 347 -16.10 24.80 20.91
C ARG A 347 -16.37 24.27 19.52
N ASP A 348 -17.41 24.82 18.93
CA ASP A 348 -17.96 24.32 17.68
C ASP A 348 -17.23 24.85 16.45
N ARG A 349 -17.29 24.11 15.36
CA ARG A 349 -16.71 24.46 14.07
C ARG A 349 -17.79 24.44 13.01
N ILE A 350 -17.92 25.55 12.29
CA ILE A 350 -18.81 25.64 11.14
C ILE A 350 -17.95 25.74 9.89
N ASP A 351 -18.05 24.72 9.05
CA ASP A 351 -17.38 24.65 7.77
C ASP A 351 -18.30 25.17 6.65
N LEU A 352 -17.85 26.28 6.06
CA LEU A 352 -18.54 26.97 4.99
C LEU A 352 -18.13 26.50 3.58
N ASN A 353 -17.36 25.42 3.47
CA ASN A 353 -16.85 24.85 2.22
C ASN A 353 -17.92 24.79 1.11
N GLY A 354 -17.54 25.13 -0.13
CA GLY A 354 -18.43 25.12 -1.31
C GLY A 354 -18.99 26.50 -1.69
N TRP A 355 -19.93 26.53 -2.64
CA TRP A 355 -20.50 27.79 -3.13
C TRP A 355 -21.48 28.39 -2.11
N ILE A 356 -21.09 29.48 -1.44
CA ILE A 356 -22.00 30.22 -0.54
C ILE A 356 -22.93 31.12 -1.38
N PRO A 357 -24.26 30.99 -1.26
CA PRO A 357 -25.19 31.83 -1.99
C PRO A 357 -25.05 33.33 -1.63
N ASP A 358 -25.23 34.20 -2.63
CA ASP A 358 -25.20 35.66 -2.45
C ASP A 358 -26.33 36.18 -1.57
N GLU A 359 -27.49 35.52 -1.57
CA GLU A 359 -28.63 35.79 -0.70
C GLU A 359 -29.54 34.53 -0.62
N PRO A 360 -30.20 34.27 0.52
CA PRO A 360 -30.00 34.92 1.83
C PRO A 360 -28.71 34.43 2.53
N PRO A 361 -28.12 35.25 3.43
CA PRO A 361 -26.92 34.86 4.18
C PRO A 361 -27.22 33.79 5.25
N ILE A 362 -26.20 33.02 5.62
CA ILE A 362 -26.28 32.04 6.71
C ILE A 362 -26.43 32.80 8.03
N THR A 363 -27.38 32.36 8.87
CA THR A 363 -27.59 32.94 10.20
C THR A 363 -27.16 31.97 11.28
N ILE A 364 -26.23 32.38 12.15
CA ILE A 364 -25.82 31.61 13.33
C ILE A 364 -26.39 32.29 14.56
N THR A 365 -27.12 31.54 15.39
CA THR A 365 -28.01 32.12 16.40
C THR A 365 -27.34 32.37 17.76
N ASP A 366 -26.29 31.62 18.10
CA ASP A 366 -25.67 31.58 19.43
C ASP A 366 -24.12 31.48 19.43
N PHE A 367 -23.47 31.80 18.32
CA PHE A 367 -22.01 31.71 18.15
C PHE A 367 -21.20 32.30 19.32
N THR A 368 -20.36 31.49 19.95
CA THR A 368 -19.50 31.87 21.07
C THR A 368 -18.22 32.55 20.56
N VAL A 369 -18.11 33.85 20.79
CA VAL A 369 -16.96 34.66 20.32
C VAL A 369 -15.78 34.69 21.31
N GLY A 370 -14.58 34.94 20.79
CA GLY A 370 -13.36 35.15 21.57
C GLY A 370 -12.49 33.91 21.69
N ALA A 371 -11.50 33.98 22.60
CA ALA A 371 -10.51 32.92 22.77
C ALA A 371 -11.14 31.61 23.26
N GLY A 372 -10.88 30.52 22.55
CA GLY A 372 -11.50 29.21 22.82
C GLY A 372 -13.01 29.14 22.54
N GLY A 373 -13.61 30.15 21.89
CA GLY A 373 -14.96 30.06 21.36
C GLY A 373 -15.02 29.39 19.99
N ASP A 374 -16.22 29.37 19.41
CA ASP A 374 -16.56 28.73 18.15
C ASP A 374 -15.72 29.25 16.98
N GLN A 375 -15.57 28.43 15.95
CA GLN A 375 -14.74 28.70 14.80
C GLN A 375 -15.54 28.65 13.51
N ILE A 376 -15.23 29.59 12.61
CA ILE A 376 -15.62 29.53 11.21
C ILE A 376 -14.43 28.96 10.44
N LEU A 377 -14.65 27.85 9.75
CA LEU A 377 -13.72 27.29 8.78
C LEU A 377 -14.12 27.84 7.41
N TRP A 378 -13.20 28.58 6.80
CA TRP A 378 -13.49 29.41 5.62
C TRP A 378 -12.36 29.41 4.58
N LEU A 379 -11.35 28.57 4.76
CA LEU A 379 -10.20 28.49 3.84
C LEU A 379 -10.66 28.10 2.43
N ASP A 380 -11.52 27.09 2.27
CA ASP A 380 -11.95 26.73 0.92
C ASP A 380 -12.86 27.80 0.29
N VAL A 381 -13.53 28.64 1.11
CA VAL A 381 -14.28 29.82 0.63
C VAL A 381 -13.34 30.91 0.13
N ILE A 382 -12.22 31.10 0.82
CA ILE A 382 -11.12 31.98 0.42
C ILE A 382 -10.54 31.45 -0.92
N ASP A 383 -10.30 30.15 -1.05
CA ASP A 383 -9.67 29.56 -2.25
C ASP A 383 -10.58 29.47 -3.48
N TYR A 384 -11.89 29.18 -3.31
CA TYR A 384 -12.77 28.84 -4.44
C TYR A 384 -13.41 30.05 -5.15
N ASP A 385 -13.88 31.07 -4.42
CA ASP A 385 -14.71 32.14 -5.00
C ASP A 385 -14.07 33.54 -5.00
N PHE A 386 -13.10 33.81 -4.10
CA PHE A 386 -12.70 35.20 -3.81
C PHE A 386 -11.18 35.47 -3.78
N LEU A 387 -10.31 34.55 -3.36
CA LEU A 387 -9.01 34.90 -2.76
C LEU A 387 -7.86 33.89 -2.95
N ALA A 388 -7.91 33.00 -3.95
CA ALA A 388 -6.76 32.13 -4.23
C ALA A 388 -5.48 32.98 -4.43
N GLY A 389 -4.50 32.75 -3.56
CA GLY A 389 -3.19 33.41 -3.59
C GLY A 389 -3.04 34.68 -2.76
N LEU A 390 -3.88 34.91 -1.74
CA LEU A 390 -3.58 35.93 -0.74
C LEU A 390 -2.62 35.39 0.32
N GLY A 391 -1.32 35.66 0.13
CA GLY A 391 -0.36 35.59 1.22
C GLY A 391 -0.77 36.56 2.34
N GLY A 392 -1.16 36.02 3.49
CA GLY A 392 -1.45 36.80 4.70
C GLY A 392 -2.94 37.03 5.02
N ASN A 393 -3.22 38.00 5.89
CA ASN A 393 -4.54 38.12 6.54
C ASN A 393 -5.63 38.78 5.65
N PRO A 394 -6.77 38.10 5.35
CA PRO A 394 -7.86 38.64 4.52
C PRO A 394 -8.50 39.93 5.06
N PHE A 395 -8.48 40.12 6.39
CA PHE A 395 -8.94 41.36 7.02
C PHE A 395 -7.97 42.54 6.79
N ALA A 396 -6.68 42.25 6.64
CA ALA A 396 -5.65 43.25 6.35
C ALA A 396 -5.68 43.67 4.87
N SER A 397 -5.86 42.70 3.97
CA SER A 397 -5.88 42.91 2.52
C SER A 397 -7.17 43.55 2.01
N GLY A 398 -8.18 43.72 2.87
CA GLY A 398 -9.44 44.39 2.53
C GLY A 398 -10.48 43.49 1.86
N HIS A 399 -10.27 42.18 1.90
CA HIS A 399 -11.17 41.19 1.30
C HIS A 399 -12.18 40.62 2.28
N ALA A 400 -11.92 40.69 3.59
CA ALA A 400 -12.88 40.32 4.63
C ALA A 400 -13.08 41.48 5.61
N ARG A 401 -14.29 41.60 6.18
CA ARG A 401 -14.55 42.51 7.31
C ARG A 401 -15.70 42.04 8.20
N LEU A 402 -15.65 42.47 9.46
CA LEU A 402 -16.78 42.39 10.39
C LEU A 402 -17.45 43.75 10.53
N ILE A 403 -18.78 43.78 10.41
CA ILE A 403 -19.59 44.98 10.67
C ILE A 403 -20.63 44.70 11.75
N GLN A 404 -20.66 45.54 12.78
CA GLN A 404 -21.75 45.55 13.75
C GLN A 404 -23.01 46.19 13.14
N VAL A 405 -24.14 45.48 13.15
CA VAL A 405 -25.46 45.98 12.77
C VAL A 405 -26.47 45.68 13.88
N GLY A 406 -26.86 46.72 14.63
CA GLY A 406 -27.76 46.52 15.76
C GLY A 406 -27.12 45.66 16.85
N ALA A 407 -27.75 44.53 17.18
CA ALA A 407 -27.23 43.54 18.13
C ALA A 407 -26.37 42.44 17.45
N ASP A 408 -26.33 42.40 16.11
CA ASP A 408 -25.73 41.32 15.34
C ASP A 408 -24.42 41.77 14.69
N THR A 409 -23.55 40.82 14.37
CA THR A 409 -22.32 41.05 13.61
C THR A 409 -22.42 40.38 12.24
N LEU A 410 -22.05 41.11 11.19
CA LEU A 410 -22.03 40.61 9.82
C LEU A 410 -20.59 40.32 9.38
N LEU A 411 -20.34 39.13 8.85
CA LEU A 411 -19.13 38.82 8.10
C LEU A 411 -19.37 39.08 6.61
N GLN A 412 -18.54 39.94 6.03
CA GLN A 412 -18.64 40.34 4.65
C GLN A 412 -17.34 40.13 3.89
N PHE A 413 -17.46 39.80 2.61
CA PHE A 413 -16.34 39.64 1.70
C PHE A 413 -16.40 40.62 0.53
N ASP A 414 -15.23 41.02 0.03
CA ASP A 414 -15.04 41.79 -1.20
C ASP A 414 -14.09 41.04 -2.14
N ARG A 415 -14.49 40.85 -3.39
CA ARG A 415 -13.79 40.01 -4.36
C ARG A 415 -12.49 40.57 -4.88
N ASP A 416 -12.36 41.89 -4.92
CA ASP A 416 -11.15 42.55 -5.43
C ASP A 416 -10.31 43.22 -4.33
N GLY A 417 -10.74 43.10 -3.07
CA GLY A 417 -10.10 43.78 -1.92
C GLY A 417 -10.17 45.30 -1.98
N GLY A 418 -10.81 45.86 -3.00
CA GLY A 418 -10.88 47.29 -3.30
C GLY A 418 -11.87 48.06 -2.40
N GLY A 419 -12.60 47.34 -1.55
CA GLY A 419 -13.54 47.88 -0.58
C GLY A 419 -14.81 48.45 -1.20
N ASN A 420 -15.15 48.05 -2.43
CA ASN A 420 -16.20 48.64 -3.25
C ASN A 420 -17.43 47.73 -3.48
N ALA A 421 -17.33 46.41 -3.23
CA ALA A 421 -18.36 45.43 -3.59
C ALA A 421 -18.60 44.35 -2.51
N TRP A 422 -18.88 44.79 -1.28
CA TRP A 422 -19.10 43.91 -0.13
C TRP A 422 -20.38 43.07 -0.20
N ILE A 423 -20.25 41.76 0.03
CA ILE A 423 -21.35 40.79 0.12
C ILE A 423 -21.39 40.22 1.54
N THR A 424 -22.58 40.15 2.16
CA THR A 424 -22.75 39.51 3.47
C THR A 424 -22.88 38.01 3.30
N ARG A 425 -22.03 37.23 3.97
CA ARG A 425 -22.08 35.76 3.92
C ARG A 425 -22.67 35.15 5.18
N VAL A 426 -22.31 35.70 6.34
CA VAL A 426 -22.73 35.18 7.64
C VAL A 426 -23.25 36.31 8.53
N ILE A 427 -24.36 36.04 9.21
CA ILE A 427 -24.94 36.86 10.28
C ILE A 427 -24.75 36.12 11.60
N PHE A 428 -23.96 36.67 12.50
CA PHE A 428 -23.84 36.19 13.88
C PHE A 428 -24.79 36.96 14.77
N GLN A 429 -25.90 36.33 15.19
CA GLN A 429 -26.91 36.99 16.00
C GLN A 429 -26.42 37.28 17.41
N ASN A 430 -26.82 38.43 17.96
CA ASN A 430 -26.54 38.82 19.35
C ASN A 430 -25.04 38.83 19.75
N THR A 431 -24.13 38.96 18.78
CA THR A 431 -22.68 39.02 19.00
C THR A 431 -22.14 40.45 18.88
N SER A 432 -20.94 40.69 19.42
CA SER A 432 -20.26 41.97 19.30
C SER A 432 -19.01 41.88 18.42
N ALA A 433 -18.93 42.66 17.35
CA ALA A 433 -17.82 42.62 16.40
C ALA A 433 -16.42 42.77 17.05
N PRO A 434 -16.20 43.64 18.05
CA PRO A 434 -14.90 43.75 18.73
C PRO A 434 -14.53 42.56 19.63
N ALA A 435 -15.47 41.64 19.91
CA ALA A 435 -15.21 40.46 20.74
C ALA A 435 -14.65 39.28 19.94
N PHE A 436 -14.70 39.34 18.60
CA PHE A 436 -14.09 38.34 17.74
C PHE A 436 -12.56 38.41 17.77
N THR A 437 -11.93 37.25 17.77
CA THR A 437 -10.47 37.09 17.77
C THR A 437 -10.00 36.17 16.65
N ALA A 438 -8.68 36.05 16.46
CA ALA A 438 -8.07 35.10 15.54
C ALA A 438 -8.57 33.66 15.73
N ASP A 439 -8.83 33.25 16.98
CA ASP A 439 -9.34 31.92 17.31
C ASP A 439 -10.67 31.59 16.61
N ASN A 440 -11.50 32.60 16.33
CA ASN A 440 -12.79 32.40 15.66
C ASN A 440 -12.66 32.23 14.14
N PHE A 441 -11.50 32.52 13.54
CA PHE A 441 -11.26 32.54 12.09
C PHE A 441 -9.94 31.85 11.71
N GLN A 442 -9.68 30.65 12.25
CA GLN A 442 -8.51 29.82 11.92
C GLN A 442 -7.14 30.53 12.04
N GLY A 443 -7.02 31.51 12.94
CA GLY A 443 -5.79 32.28 13.16
C GLY A 443 -5.81 33.69 12.55
N TYR A 444 -6.71 33.97 11.61
CA TYR A 444 -6.79 35.28 10.96
C TYR A 444 -7.43 36.32 11.88
N ALA A 445 -6.62 37.20 12.45
CA ALA A 445 -7.10 38.24 13.36
C ALA A 445 -8.00 39.26 12.62
N PRO A 446 -9.24 39.54 13.09
CA PRO A 446 -10.10 40.57 12.49
C PRO A 446 -9.52 42.00 12.52
N SER A 447 -8.45 42.22 13.27
CA SER A 447 -7.68 43.47 13.26
C SER A 447 -6.81 43.65 12.02
N GLY A 448 -6.64 42.60 11.19
CA GLY A 448 -5.69 42.58 10.09
C GLY A 448 -4.23 42.42 10.56
N ALA A 449 -3.99 41.76 11.69
CA ALA A 449 -2.62 41.42 12.09
C ALA A 449 -2.17 40.18 11.30
N GLU A 450 -0.97 40.21 10.73
CA GLU A 450 -0.41 39.04 10.04
C GLU A 450 -0.25 37.85 10.99
N LEU A 451 -0.31 36.65 10.40
CA LEU A 451 -0.06 35.41 11.11
C LEU A 451 1.40 35.41 11.60
N SER A 452 1.63 34.89 12.80
CA SER A 452 2.98 34.84 13.37
C SER A 452 3.70 33.61 12.85
N GLY A 453 4.77 33.83 12.09
CA GLY A 453 5.68 32.77 11.69
C GLY A 453 6.53 32.23 12.83
N SER A 454 7.14 31.08 12.57
CA SER A 454 8.04 30.36 13.45
C SER A 454 9.49 30.44 12.99
N THR A 455 10.41 30.14 13.90
CA THR A 455 11.82 29.92 13.56
C THR A 455 12.16 28.50 13.94
N LEU A 456 12.44 27.66 12.94
CA LEU A 456 12.72 26.24 13.09
C LEU A 456 14.17 25.95 12.76
N THR A 457 14.77 25.03 13.50
CA THR A 457 16.12 24.54 13.23
C THR A 457 16.13 23.04 13.43
N GLY A 458 16.52 22.29 12.39
CA GLY A 458 16.66 20.85 12.40
C GLY A 458 17.95 20.38 13.06
N THR A 459 18.37 19.18 12.69
CA THR A 459 19.51 18.42 13.19
C THR A 459 20.41 17.98 12.03
N ALA A 460 21.37 17.09 12.28
CA ALA A 460 22.23 16.56 11.21
C ALA A 460 21.75 15.17 10.72
N ASP A 461 20.54 14.79 11.11
CA ASP A 461 19.82 13.57 10.75
C ASP A 461 18.52 14.00 10.01
N LEU A 462 17.89 13.09 9.27
CA LEU A 462 16.63 13.36 8.56
C LEU A 462 15.54 13.95 9.47
N ASP A 463 15.04 15.11 9.09
CA ASP A 463 14.01 15.88 9.77
C ASP A 463 12.76 16.10 8.88
N TYR A 464 11.61 16.23 9.55
CA TYR A 464 10.36 16.68 8.94
C TYR A 464 9.96 18.01 9.56
N LEU A 465 10.15 19.11 8.83
CA LEU A 465 9.95 20.47 9.31
C LEU A 465 8.77 21.14 8.60
N ASP A 466 7.70 21.39 9.35
CA ASP A 466 6.54 22.13 8.86
C ASP A 466 6.49 23.52 9.49
N GLY A 467 6.53 24.55 8.64
CA GLY A 467 6.23 25.93 8.98
C GLY A 467 4.79 26.12 9.48
N THR A 468 4.51 27.35 9.88
CA THR A 468 3.18 27.83 10.23
C THR A 468 2.53 28.45 8.99
N ARG A 469 1.44 29.21 9.17
CA ARG A 469 0.78 29.94 8.07
C ARG A 469 1.21 31.40 7.98
N GLY A 470 2.34 31.77 8.57
CA GLY A 470 2.89 33.12 8.44
C GLY A 470 4.40 33.05 8.37
N ASP A 471 5.04 34.12 7.88
CA ASP A 471 6.45 34.20 7.50
C ASP A 471 7.44 33.43 8.40
N ASP A 472 7.78 32.21 7.99
CA ASP A 472 8.65 31.29 8.70
C ASP A 472 10.13 31.47 8.34
N THR A 473 11.01 31.06 9.25
CA THR A 473 12.45 30.92 8.98
C THR A 473 12.89 29.52 9.38
N ILE A 474 13.25 28.69 8.40
CA ILE A 474 13.57 27.28 8.60
C ILE A 474 15.02 27.02 8.15
N THR A 475 15.76 26.26 8.94
CA THR A 475 17.13 25.80 8.61
C THR A 475 17.27 24.35 9.05
N ALA A 476 17.34 23.41 8.12
CA ALA A 476 17.29 21.98 8.48
C ALA A 476 18.65 21.42 8.92
N LEU A 477 19.75 21.95 8.36
CA LEU A 477 21.16 21.69 8.69
C LEU A 477 21.77 20.52 7.93
N GLY A 478 21.48 19.27 8.23
CA GLY A 478 21.93 18.19 7.34
C GLY A 478 21.22 16.88 7.57
N GLY A 479 21.40 15.93 6.64
CA GLY A 479 20.47 14.82 6.46
C GLY A 479 19.53 15.11 5.29
N ASP A 480 18.80 14.09 4.82
CA ASP A 480 17.88 14.22 3.68
C ASP A 480 16.51 14.68 4.21
N ASP A 481 16.31 15.98 4.31
CA ASP A 481 15.20 16.59 5.05
C ASP A 481 13.94 16.79 4.20
N ARG A 482 12.79 16.88 4.86
CA ARG A 482 11.53 17.28 4.21
C ARG A 482 10.94 18.52 4.87
N ILE A 483 10.85 19.60 4.10
CA ILE A 483 10.50 20.93 4.60
C ILE A 483 9.28 21.49 3.86
N ARG A 484 8.31 22.04 4.61
CA ARG A 484 7.17 22.77 4.04
C ARG A 484 6.99 24.13 4.72
N GLY A 485 7.02 25.23 3.96
CA GLY A 485 6.75 26.58 4.47
C GLY A 485 5.27 26.83 4.79
N GLN A 486 4.37 26.25 3.97
CA GLN A 486 2.92 26.43 3.98
C GLN A 486 2.42 27.76 3.39
N GLN A 487 2.13 28.78 4.21
CA GLN A 487 1.61 30.06 3.74
C GLN A 487 2.43 31.13 4.43
N GLY A 488 2.80 32.20 3.74
CA GLY A 488 3.66 33.22 4.32
C GLY A 488 4.76 33.63 3.35
N HIS A 489 5.64 34.54 3.79
CA HIS A 489 6.87 34.83 3.07
C HIS A 489 8.03 34.12 3.75
N ASP A 490 8.29 32.90 3.32
CA ASP A 490 9.15 31.98 4.05
C ASP A 490 10.60 32.06 3.58
N VAL A 491 11.51 31.81 4.53
CA VAL A 491 12.96 31.75 4.30
C VAL A 491 13.43 30.37 4.73
N ILE A 492 13.77 29.52 3.76
CA ILE A 492 14.06 28.10 4.00
C ILE A 492 15.45 27.72 3.48
N HIS A 493 16.26 27.14 4.35
CA HIS A 493 17.54 26.51 4.02
C HIS A 493 17.45 25.00 4.31
N GLY A 494 17.70 24.18 3.29
CA GLY A 494 17.85 22.74 3.39
C GLY A 494 19.06 22.38 4.24
N GLY A 495 20.25 22.43 3.66
CA GLY A 495 21.49 22.20 4.39
C GLY A 495 22.40 21.25 3.61
N ASP A 496 23.09 20.36 4.33
CA ASP A 496 23.88 19.28 3.71
C ASP A 496 23.00 18.01 3.61
N GLY A 497 22.64 17.53 2.42
CA GLY A 497 21.81 16.34 2.21
C GLY A 497 20.91 16.50 1.00
N ASN A 498 20.17 15.45 0.62
CA ASN A 498 19.24 15.51 -0.51
C ASN A 498 17.84 15.89 0.00
N ASP A 499 17.53 17.18 0.00
CA ASP A 499 16.36 17.74 0.65
C ASP A 499 15.14 17.84 -0.26
N ILE A 500 13.93 17.80 0.33
CA ILE A 500 12.67 18.11 -0.36
C ILE A 500 12.05 19.34 0.28
N ILE A 501 12.02 20.44 -0.47
CA ILE A 501 11.58 21.76 0.01
C ILE A 501 10.35 22.23 -0.78
N GLU A 502 9.27 22.55 -0.07
CA GLU A 502 8.06 23.18 -0.61
C GLU A 502 7.85 24.54 0.05
N GLY A 503 7.94 25.63 -0.72
CA GLY A 503 7.71 26.99 -0.22
C GLY A 503 6.27 27.16 0.27
N GLY A 504 5.32 26.92 -0.63
CA GLY A 504 3.90 27.03 -0.33
C GLY A 504 3.32 28.30 -0.95
N GLY A 505 2.38 28.97 -0.29
CA GLY A 505 1.77 30.20 -0.79
C GLY A 505 2.44 31.46 -0.22
N GLY A 506 2.64 32.47 -1.04
CA GLY A 506 3.31 33.71 -0.68
C GLY A 506 4.61 33.87 -1.44
N SER A 507 5.51 34.78 -1.04
CA SER A 507 6.75 35.02 -1.80
C SER A 507 7.93 34.53 -1.01
N ASP A 508 8.44 33.38 -1.43
CA ASP A 508 9.35 32.55 -0.65
C ASP A 508 10.78 32.65 -1.17
N THR A 509 11.71 32.31 -0.29
CA THR A 509 13.14 32.31 -0.57
C THR A 509 13.72 30.97 -0.09
N LEU A 510 14.04 30.09 -1.04
CA LEU A 510 14.39 28.68 -0.81
C LEU A 510 15.83 28.39 -1.27
N TRP A 511 16.62 27.74 -0.41
CA TRP A 511 17.94 27.21 -0.73
C TRP A 511 17.97 25.71 -0.46
N GLY A 512 18.36 24.90 -1.43
CA GLY A 512 18.71 23.49 -1.22
C GLY A 512 20.01 23.37 -0.43
N ASP A 513 20.99 24.22 -0.78
CA ASP A 513 22.34 24.29 -0.22
C ASP A 513 23.29 23.21 -0.79
N ALA A 514 23.52 22.07 -0.16
CA ALA A 514 24.46 21.06 -0.69
C ALA A 514 23.87 19.65 -0.69
N GLY A 515 23.80 19.02 -1.85
CA GLY A 515 23.17 17.73 -2.09
C GLY A 515 22.29 17.80 -3.34
N ASP A 516 21.71 16.67 -3.74
CA ASP A 516 20.82 16.61 -4.90
C ASP A 516 19.38 16.91 -4.42
N ASP A 517 18.99 18.18 -4.46
CA ASP A 517 17.79 18.69 -3.80
C ASP A 517 16.56 18.75 -4.71
N GLN A 518 15.37 18.66 -4.13
CA GLN A 518 14.10 18.90 -4.80
C GLN A 518 13.38 20.12 -4.23
N LEU A 519 13.32 21.21 -5.00
CA LEU A 519 12.67 22.45 -4.59
C LEU A 519 11.39 22.70 -5.39
N SER A 520 10.32 23.09 -4.70
CA SER A 520 9.10 23.59 -5.32
C SER A 520 8.71 24.96 -4.77
N ALA A 521 8.41 25.89 -5.68
CA ALA A 521 7.91 27.21 -5.31
C ALA A 521 6.57 27.13 -4.55
N GLY A 522 5.76 26.13 -4.85
CA GLY A 522 4.42 25.97 -4.25
C GLY A 522 3.32 26.68 -5.04
N GLU A 523 2.51 27.45 -4.34
CA GLU A 523 1.35 28.20 -4.85
C GLU A 523 1.77 29.61 -5.35
N SER A 524 0.84 30.56 -5.43
CA SER A 524 1.12 31.91 -5.96
C SER A 524 2.20 32.65 -5.17
N GLY A 525 3.05 33.40 -5.86
CA GLY A 525 4.26 33.94 -5.24
C GLY A 525 5.24 34.60 -6.19
N ALA A 526 6.06 35.50 -5.64
CA ALA A 526 7.25 36.00 -6.33
C ALA A 526 8.49 35.34 -5.73
N ASP A 527 8.68 34.06 -6.04
CA ASP A 527 9.63 33.18 -5.35
C ASP A 527 11.04 33.27 -5.91
N ILE A 528 12.00 32.92 -5.05
CA ILE A 528 13.40 32.77 -5.43
C ILE A 528 13.93 31.45 -4.90
N LEU A 529 14.40 30.61 -5.82
CA LEU A 529 14.87 29.26 -5.55
C LEU A 529 16.33 29.13 -6.01
N TRP A 530 17.18 28.61 -5.14
CA TRP A 530 18.56 28.20 -5.45
C TRP A 530 18.69 26.72 -5.13
N GLY A 531 19.11 25.93 -6.11
CA GLY A 531 19.46 24.52 -5.91
C GLY A 531 20.66 24.42 -4.97
N GLY A 532 21.85 24.72 -5.50
CA GLY A 532 23.06 24.82 -4.68
C GLY A 532 24.19 24.02 -5.29
N ASP A 533 24.91 23.25 -4.47
CA ASP A 533 25.89 22.27 -4.93
C ASP A 533 25.22 20.89 -5.06
N GLY A 534 25.07 20.33 -6.26
CA GLY A 534 24.43 19.02 -6.47
C GLY A 534 23.62 18.99 -7.77
N ALA A 535 23.03 17.86 -8.11
CA ALA A 535 22.14 17.73 -9.26
C ALA A 535 20.69 17.96 -8.82
N ASP A 536 20.24 19.21 -8.91
CA ASP A 536 18.99 19.64 -8.29
C ASP A 536 17.77 19.53 -9.22
N VAL A 537 16.59 19.37 -8.63
CA VAL A 537 15.31 19.39 -9.32
C VAL A 537 14.47 20.56 -8.82
N ILE A 538 14.31 21.58 -9.67
CA ILE A 538 13.56 22.80 -9.32
C ILE A 538 12.25 22.84 -10.11
N ASP A 539 11.11 22.76 -9.41
CA ASP A 539 9.77 22.92 -9.99
C ASP A 539 9.14 24.26 -9.60
N ILE A 540 8.99 25.14 -10.60
CA ILE A 540 8.37 26.45 -10.43
C ILE A 540 6.82 26.36 -10.42
N GLY A 541 6.23 25.18 -10.64
CA GLY A 541 4.85 24.86 -10.25
C GLY A 541 3.74 25.55 -11.07
N ARG A 542 2.51 24.99 -11.01
CA ARG A 542 1.35 25.34 -11.88
C ARG A 542 0.43 26.36 -11.23
N ASP A 543 0.75 27.64 -11.38
CA ASP A 543 -0.25 28.66 -11.12
C ASP A 543 -1.50 28.42 -12.00
N TYR A 544 -2.68 28.47 -11.41
CA TYR A 544 -3.94 28.65 -12.12
C TYR A 544 -4.55 30.05 -11.84
N THR A 545 -3.83 30.88 -11.07
CA THR A 545 -4.40 31.99 -10.29
C THR A 545 -3.69 33.33 -10.53
N ARG A 546 -3.91 33.85 -11.74
CA ARG A 546 -4.04 35.28 -12.16
C ARG A 546 -3.25 36.42 -11.47
N ALA A 547 -2.12 36.21 -10.82
CA ALA A 547 -1.19 37.29 -10.48
C ALA A 547 -0.09 37.45 -11.55
N LEU A 548 0.36 38.69 -11.78
CA LEU A 548 1.47 39.03 -12.69
C LEU A 548 2.79 38.92 -11.91
N GLU A 549 3.24 37.69 -11.63
CA GLU A 549 4.39 37.44 -10.74
C GLU A 549 5.68 37.14 -11.50
N THR A 550 6.82 37.24 -10.80
CA THR A 550 8.15 36.94 -11.36
C THR A 550 8.89 35.97 -10.46
N VAL A 551 9.00 34.72 -10.88
CA VAL A 551 9.78 33.69 -10.19
C VAL A 551 11.20 33.65 -10.72
N ARG A 552 12.16 33.34 -9.85
CA ARG A 552 13.57 33.18 -10.19
C ARG A 552 14.07 31.82 -9.70
N ALA A 553 14.71 31.07 -10.58
CA ALA A 553 15.33 29.80 -10.23
C ALA A 553 16.78 29.77 -10.73
N PHE A 554 17.67 29.24 -9.89
CA PHE A 554 19.09 29.08 -10.14
C PHE A 554 19.46 27.63 -9.80
N GLY A 555 19.98 26.86 -10.76
CA GLY A 555 20.52 25.52 -10.49
C GLY A 555 21.83 25.58 -9.71
N ASP A 556 22.67 26.58 -10.04
CA ASP A 556 23.98 26.83 -9.42
C ASP A 556 25.07 25.83 -9.83
N ALA A 557 25.39 24.79 -9.06
CA ALA A 557 26.53 23.91 -9.34
C ALA A 557 26.16 22.43 -9.36
N GLY A 558 25.96 21.89 -10.54
CA GLY A 558 25.78 20.47 -10.82
C GLY A 558 24.95 20.30 -12.08
N ALA A 559 24.39 19.12 -12.33
CA ALA A 559 23.60 18.88 -13.53
C ALA A 559 22.11 19.01 -13.19
N ASP A 560 21.58 20.22 -13.34
CA ASP A 560 20.30 20.59 -12.74
C ASP A 560 19.12 20.41 -13.69
N THR A 561 17.96 20.07 -13.14
CA THR A 561 16.70 19.94 -13.87
C THR A 561 15.69 20.99 -13.42
N ILE A 562 15.28 21.88 -14.33
CA ILE A 562 14.36 22.99 -14.00
C ILE A 562 13.07 22.88 -14.81
N TYR A 563 11.93 22.74 -14.11
CA TYR A 563 10.60 22.73 -14.69
C TYR A 563 9.92 24.09 -14.56
N VAL A 564 9.45 24.63 -15.70
CA VAL A 564 8.80 25.95 -15.76
C VAL A 564 7.42 25.83 -16.37
N SER A 565 6.38 26.19 -15.61
CA SER A 565 5.00 26.24 -16.09
C SER A 565 4.30 27.51 -15.59
N LEU A 566 3.95 28.44 -16.48
CA LEU A 566 3.43 29.75 -16.07
C LEU A 566 1.97 29.98 -16.52
N THR A 567 1.29 30.92 -15.87
CA THR A 567 0.03 31.49 -16.36
C THR A 567 0.25 32.67 -17.30
N ASN A 568 -0.82 33.11 -17.96
CA ASN A 568 -0.76 34.22 -18.90
C ASN A 568 -0.55 35.57 -18.17
N GLY A 569 0.69 36.04 -18.14
CA GLY A 569 1.07 37.35 -17.61
C GLY A 569 2.21 37.32 -16.59
N ALA A 570 2.54 36.14 -16.04
CA ALA A 570 3.71 35.93 -15.20
C ALA A 570 5.02 35.98 -16.00
N SER A 571 6.17 36.01 -15.33
CA SER A 571 7.48 35.85 -15.95
C SER A 571 8.40 34.99 -15.10
N ALA A 572 9.37 34.34 -15.75
CA ALA A 572 10.40 33.59 -15.05
C ALA A 572 11.79 33.98 -15.54
N PHE A 573 12.74 34.03 -14.60
CA PHE A 573 14.17 34.12 -14.88
C PHE A 573 14.83 32.84 -14.40
N ILE A 574 15.48 32.12 -15.31
CA ILE A 574 16.12 30.84 -15.05
C ILE A 574 17.61 30.98 -15.36
N ASP A 575 18.45 30.44 -14.48
CA ASP A 575 19.89 30.27 -14.69
C ASP A 575 20.23 28.81 -14.40
N GLY A 576 20.74 28.08 -15.39
CA GLY A 576 21.16 26.69 -15.22
C GLY A 576 22.31 26.61 -14.22
N GLY A 577 23.38 27.35 -14.47
CA GLY A 577 24.53 27.40 -13.58
C GLY A 577 25.74 26.71 -14.19
N ALA A 578 26.35 25.77 -13.49
CA ALA A 578 27.54 25.06 -13.92
C ALA A 578 27.30 23.54 -13.89
N GLY A 579 27.40 22.89 -15.05
CA GLY A 579 27.11 21.47 -15.25
C GLY A 579 26.22 21.32 -16.47
N ASP A 580 25.81 20.09 -16.78
CA ASP A 580 25.03 19.82 -18.00
C ASP A 580 23.53 19.89 -17.67
N ASP A 581 22.93 21.08 -17.79
CA ASP A 581 21.60 21.36 -17.22
C ASP A 581 20.44 21.01 -18.16
N ALA A 582 19.28 20.64 -17.62
CA ALA A 582 18.05 20.31 -18.34
C ALA A 582 16.89 21.25 -17.97
N ILE A 583 16.50 22.15 -18.88
CA ILE A 583 15.47 23.16 -18.63
C ILE A 583 14.21 22.89 -19.45
N PHE A 584 13.10 22.59 -18.78
CA PHE A 584 11.81 22.29 -19.38
C PHE A 584 10.87 23.51 -19.33
N ALA A 585 10.77 24.23 -20.45
CA ALA A 585 9.95 25.44 -20.56
C ALA A 585 8.53 25.17 -21.12
N GLY A 586 7.52 25.51 -20.32
CA GLY A 586 6.08 25.38 -20.61
C GLY A 586 5.40 26.65 -21.16
N SER A 587 4.06 26.72 -21.04
CA SER A 587 3.23 27.82 -21.57
C SER A 587 3.12 29.01 -20.60
N GLY A 588 2.64 30.17 -21.08
CA GLY A 588 2.36 31.38 -20.28
C GLY A 588 3.56 32.33 -20.06
N GLY A 589 3.33 33.64 -20.14
CA GLY A 589 4.29 34.64 -19.63
C GLY A 589 5.46 35.11 -20.51
N LEU A 590 6.52 35.63 -19.89
CA LEU A 590 7.84 35.93 -20.48
C LEU A 590 8.87 35.07 -19.75
N ILE A 591 9.59 34.21 -20.46
CA ILE A 591 10.62 33.33 -19.87
C ILE A 591 11.98 33.79 -20.39
N THR A 592 12.92 34.05 -19.47
CA THR A 592 14.32 34.34 -19.78
C THR A 592 15.19 33.23 -19.21
N ILE A 593 16.02 32.61 -20.04
CA ILE A 593 16.90 31.50 -19.66
C ILE A 593 18.35 31.91 -19.93
N ALA A 594 19.19 31.79 -18.90
CA ALA A 594 20.63 31.60 -19.04
C ALA A 594 20.91 30.10 -18.89
N THR A 595 21.62 29.50 -19.85
CA THR A 595 21.97 28.08 -19.78
C THR A 595 23.16 27.85 -18.87
N GLY A 596 24.08 28.81 -18.78
CA GLY A 596 25.25 28.67 -17.92
C GLY A 596 26.40 27.94 -18.62
N ALA A 597 27.11 27.11 -17.87
CA ALA A 597 28.35 26.46 -18.27
C ALA A 597 28.22 24.94 -18.27
N GLY A 598 27.95 24.36 -19.43
CA GLY A 598 28.04 22.92 -19.67
C GLY A 598 27.48 22.57 -21.03
N ALA A 599 27.00 21.34 -21.20
CA ALA A 599 26.25 20.88 -22.34
C ALA A 599 24.76 20.84 -22.04
N ASP A 600 24.15 22.01 -22.07
CA ASP A 600 22.81 22.22 -21.53
C ASP A 600 21.73 21.87 -22.56
N THR A 601 20.57 21.41 -22.09
CA THR A 601 19.41 21.07 -22.91
C THR A 601 18.19 21.88 -22.51
N ILE A 602 17.65 22.67 -23.43
CA ILE A 602 16.37 23.37 -23.25
C ILE A 602 15.27 22.63 -24.01
N THR A 603 14.25 22.16 -23.31
CA THR A 603 13.09 21.46 -23.90
C THR A 603 11.84 22.31 -23.81
N TYR A 604 11.18 22.56 -24.95
CA TYR A 604 9.97 23.38 -25.03
C TYR A 604 8.76 22.57 -25.51
N GLY A 605 7.56 22.73 -24.89
CA GLY A 605 6.27 22.40 -25.54
C GLY A 605 5.25 21.45 -24.88
N ARG A 606 5.45 20.98 -23.65
CA ARG A 606 4.62 19.92 -23.00
C ARG A 606 3.11 20.20 -22.83
N TYR A 607 2.60 21.46 -22.84
CA TYR A 607 1.17 21.78 -22.59
C TYR A 607 0.69 23.15 -23.16
N THR A 608 1.06 23.52 -24.40
CA THR A 608 0.81 24.90 -24.88
C THR A 608 -0.61 25.19 -25.39
N LEU A 609 -1.44 25.86 -24.57
CA LEU A 609 -2.71 26.46 -25.02
C LEU A 609 -2.53 27.86 -25.63
N MET A 610 -1.53 28.65 -25.19
CA MET A 610 -1.05 29.91 -25.82
C MET A 610 0.42 30.18 -25.43
N ALA A 611 1.27 30.59 -26.37
CA ALA A 611 2.72 30.62 -26.17
C ALA A 611 3.28 31.96 -25.62
N PRO A 612 4.25 31.91 -24.68
CA PRO A 612 5.05 33.04 -24.20
C PRO A 612 6.08 33.56 -25.21
N SER A 613 6.77 34.66 -24.88
CA SER A 613 8.04 35.01 -25.50
C SER A 613 9.17 34.34 -24.72
N LEU A 614 9.95 33.47 -25.34
CA LEU A 614 11.13 32.84 -24.74
C LEU A 614 12.39 33.57 -25.20
N VAL A 615 13.26 33.92 -24.26
CA VAL A 615 14.55 34.57 -24.52
C VAL A 615 15.65 33.73 -23.88
N ILE A 616 16.61 33.29 -24.69
CA ILE A 616 17.79 32.55 -24.23
C ILE A 616 18.99 33.49 -24.38
N THR A 617 19.73 33.73 -23.31
CA THR A 617 20.69 34.84 -23.23
C THR A 617 22.11 34.50 -23.64
N ASP A 618 22.52 33.24 -23.54
CA ASP A 618 23.92 32.80 -23.61
C ASP A 618 24.15 31.46 -24.33
N PHE A 619 23.14 30.93 -25.03
CA PHE A 619 23.18 29.67 -25.76
C PHE A 619 24.51 29.41 -26.52
N ALA A 620 25.27 28.43 -26.08
CA ALA A 620 26.56 28.04 -26.63
C ALA A 620 26.40 27.05 -27.79
N VAL A 621 26.36 27.59 -29.01
CA VAL A 621 26.18 26.79 -30.24
C VAL A 621 27.24 25.68 -30.37
N GLY A 622 26.79 24.43 -30.44
CA GLY A 622 27.64 23.24 -30.61
C GLY A 622 27.93 22.49 -29.32
N THR A 623 27.61 23.09 -28.18
CA THR A 623 27.62 22.45 -26.86
C THR A 623 26.19 22.29 -26.37
N ASP A 624 25.42 23.38 -26.37
CA ASP A 624 24.03 23.39 -25.90
C ASP A 624 23.08 22.83 -26.97
N ARG A 625 21.97 22.30 -26.48
CA ARG A 625 20.89 21.68 -27.22
C ARG A 625 19.57 22.41 -26.94
N PHE A 626 18.80 22.62 -28.00
CA PHE A 626 17.41 23.05 -27.90
C PHE A 626 16.54 21.90 -28.43
N GLU A 627 15.43 21.63 -27.77
CA GLU A 627 14.47 20.60 -28.13
C GLU A 627 13.07 21.18 -28.16
N TRP A 628 12.28 20.72 -29.13
CA TRP A 628 10.90 21.13 -29.25
C TRP A 628 10.00 19.91 -29.35
N ILE A 629 9.23 19.66 -28.30
CA ILE A 629 8.31 18.54 -28.14
C ILE A 629 6.85 19.01 -28.27
N ASP A 630 5.98 18.12 -28.76
CA ASP A 630 4.53 18.31 -28.92
C ASP A 630 4.04 19.54 -29.74
N PHE A 631 4.25 19.48 -31.06
CA PHE A 631 3.70 20.45 -32.01
C PHE A 631 2.19 20.26 -32.31
N ARG A 632 1.47 19.35 -31.63
CA ARG A 632 0.05 19.03 -31.95
C ARG A 632 -0.98 19.96 -31.30
N ASN A 633 -0.53 21.06 -30.70
CA ASN A 633 -1.41 22.06 -30.12
C ASN A 633 -2.24 22.82 -31.19
N ALA A 634 -3.24 23.58 -30.73
CA ALA A 634 -4.35 24.14 -31.53
C ALA A 634 -3.98 24.95 -32.80
N PHE A 635 -2.71 25.31 -32.98
CA PHE A 635 -2.20 26.03 -34.15
C PHE A 635 -1.84 25.15 -35.35
N PHE A 636 -1.58 23.85 -35.16
CA PHE A 636 -1.01 22.96 -36.20
C PHE A 636 -1.76 21.63 -36.38
N TYR A 637 -3.06 21.59 -36.06
CA TYR A 637 -3.91 20.41 -36.30
C TYR A 637 -3.73 19.89 -37.74
N GLY A 638 -3.12 18.70 -37.88
CA GLY A 638 -2.95 18.00 -39.15
C GLY A 638 -1.57 18.09 -39.82
N LEU A 639 -0.57 18.72 -39.19
CA LEU A 639 0.81 18.62 -39.69
C LEU A 639 1.42 17.24 -39.39
N SER A 640 1.95 16.61 -40.44
CA SER A 640 2.81 15.43 -40.35
C SER A 640 4.15 15.75 -41.01
N GLY A 641 5.24 15.71 -40.24
CA GLY A 641 6.60 15.99 -40.72
C GLY A 641 7.21 17.30 -40.23
N ASN A 642 8.44 17.57 -40.67
CA ASN A 642 9.29 18.66 -40.17
C ASN A 642 8.72 20.07 -40.50
N PRO A 643 8.47 20.94 -39.50
CA PRO A 643 7.81 22.24 -39.68
C PRO A 643 8.64 23.26 -40.48
N PHE A 644 9.97 23.11 -40.52
CA PHE A 644 10.85 23.93 -41.37
C PHE A 644 10.69 23.56 -42.85
N LEU A 645 10.48 22.27 -43.16
CA LEU A 645 10.28 21.80 -44.54
C LEU A 645 8.90 22.18 -45.08
N SER A 646 7.89 22.21 -44.21
CA SER A 646 6.54 22.63 -44.57
C SER A 646 6.35 24.16 -44.60
N GLY A 647 7.38 24.94 -44.27
CA GLY A 647 7.33 26.41 -44.27
C GLY A 647 6.60 27.03 -43.08
N HIS A 648 6.24 26.23 -42.07
CA HIS A 648 5.52 26.64 -40.87
C HIS A 648 6.43 27.14 -39.75
N ALA A 649 7.73 26.80 -39.79
CA ALA A 649 8.76 27.36 -38.94
C ALA A 649 9.90 27.94 -39.79
N ARG A 650 10.47 29.06 -39.36
CA ARG A 650 11.68 29.63 -39.97
C ARG A 650 12.56 30.29 -38.93
N LEU A 651 13.87 30.19 -39.14
CA LEU A 651 14.85 30.94 -38.38
C LEU A 651 15.25 32.20 -39.16
N ILE A 652 15.21 33.36 -38.50
CA ILE A 652 15.65 34.63 -39.07
C ILE A 652 16.75 35.25 -38.20
N GLN A 653 17.57 36.10 -38.82
CA GLN A 653 18.47 36.99 -38.09
C GLN A 653 17.74 38.32 -37.80
N ASP A 654 17.72 38.75 -36.55
CA ASP A 654 17.22 40.06 -36.11
C ASP A 654 18.31 40.79 -35.32
N GLY A 655 19.07 41.67 -36.00
CA GLY A 655 20.26 42.26 -35.40
C GLY A 655 21.33 41.20 -35.14
N ASP A 656 21.85 41.16 -33.91
CA ASP A 656 22.83 40.16 -33.46
C ASP A 656 22.17 38.85 -32.97
N ASP A 657 20.84 38.82 -32.87
CA ASP A 657 20.07 37.69 -32.35
C ASP A 657 19.51 36.79 -33.45
N ALA A 658 19.39 35.50 -33.15
CA ALA A 658 18.62 34.56 -33.96
C ALA A 658 17.20 34.44 -33.39
N VAL A 659 16.20 34.49 -34.27
CA VAL A 659 14.78 34.43 -33.88
C VAL A 659 14.09 33.32 -34.64
N LEU A 660 13.53 32.36 -33.91
CA LEU A 660 12.64 31.34 -34.47
C LEU A 660 11.21 31.90 -34.53
N GLN A 661 10.64 31.87 -35.74
CA GLN A 661 9.31 32.38 -36.04
C GLN A 661 8.40 31.27 -36.59
N PHE A 662 7.11 31.36 -36.26
CA PHE A 662 6.09 30.44 -36.74
C PHE A 662 5.07 31.11 -37.66
N ASP A 663 4.75 30.44 -38.78
CA ASP A 663 3.75 30.86 -39.75
C ASP A 663 2.55 29.90 -39.74
N ARG A 664 1.35 30.45 -39.51
CA ARG A 664 0.12 29.65 -39.35
C ARG A 664 -0.31 28.97 -40.65
N ASP A 665 0.01 29.53 -41.81
CA ASP A 665 -0.46 29.03 -43.11
C ASP A 665 0.66 28.41 -43.98
N GLY A 666 1.92 28.49 -43.52
CA GLY A 666 3.08 27.95 -44.23
C GLY A 666 3.44 28.70 -45.51
N ALA A 667 2.76 29.82 -45.81
CA ALA A 667 2.97 30.62 -46.99
C ALA A 667 3.87 31.83 -46.68
N ALA A 668 4.99 31.94 -47.38
CA ALA A 668 5.97 33.00 -47.14
C ALA A 668 5.34 34.41 -47.16
N GLY A 669 5.16 35.00 -45.97
CA GLY A 669 4.91 36.42 -45.78
C GLY A 669 3.46 36.87 -45.57
N SER A 670 2.48 35.97 -45.39
CA SER A 670 1.09 36.38 -45.06
C SER A 670 0.41 35.63 -43.92
N GLY A 671 1.13 35.26 -42.87
CA GLY A 671 0.51 34.63 -41.69
C GLY A 671 1.36 34.59 -40.44
N VAL A 672 2.43 35.41 -40.37
CA VAL A 672 3.42 35.36 -39.29
C VAL A 672 2.74 35.61 -37.95
N SER A 673 2.79 34.60 -37.06
CA SER A 673 2.27 34.73 -35.70
C SER A 673 3.20 35.61 -34.86
N SER A 674 2.66 36.18 -33.78
CA SER A 674 3.38 37.04 -32.82
C SER A 674 4.24 36.26 -31.81
N GLN A 675 4.53 34.98 -32.07
CA GLN A 675 5.21 34.07 -31.13
C GLN A 675 6.68 33.93 -31.54
N PHE A 676 7.61 34.20 -30.61
CA PHE A 676 9.05 34.23 -30.86
C PHE A 676 9.83 33.48 -29.79
N ILE A 677 10.79 32.67 -30.22
CA ILE A 677 11.92 32.23 -29.40
C ILE A 677 13.14 33.01 -29.89
N ARG A 678 13.83 33.71 -28.99
CA ARG A 678 14.99 34.56 -29.29
C ARG A 678 16.23 33.98 -28.63
N PHE A 679 17.25 33.70 -29.43
CA PHE A 679 18.60 33.36 -28.98
C PHE A 679 19.46 34.61 -29.11
N GLN A 680 19.83 35.21 -27.97
CA GLN A 680 20.57 36.47 -27.96
C GLN A 680 22.02 36.27 -28.43
N ASN A 681 22.53 37.20 -29.23
CA ASN A 681 23.91 37.16 -29.74
C ASN A 681 24.29 35.90 -30.55
N VAL A 682 23.31 35.10 -30.99
CA VAL A 682 23.52 33.90 -31.80
C VAL A 682 23.29 34.20 -33.27
N GLN A 683 24.17 33.71 -34.14
CA GLN A 683 23.98 33.79 -35.58
C GLN A 683 23.01 32.70 -36.05
N ALA A 684 21.94 33.08 -36.75
CA ALA A 684 20.93 32.13 -37.26
C ALA A 684 21.53 31.04 -38.16
N THR A 685 22.57 31.36 -38.93
CA THR A 685 23.28 30.36 -39.76
C THR A 685 24.00 29.30 -38.95
N ALA A 686 24.40 29.63 -37.71
CA ALA A 686 25.06 28.70 -36.81
C ALA A 686 24.07 27.65 -36.27
N LEU A 687 22.78 27.97 -36.19
CA LEU A 687 21.72 27.05 -35.79
C LEU A 687 21.13 26.23 -36.97
N SER A 688 21.54 26.50 -38.22
CA SER A 688 20.91 25.93 -39.44
C SER A 688 21.62 24.70 -40.05
N GLY A 689 22.32 23.86 -39.27
CA GLY A 689 23.01 22.65 -39.77
C GLY A 689 23.09 21.53 -38.72
N ALA A 690 22.91 20.27 -39.14
CA ALA A 690 22.97 19.11 -38.24
C ALA A 690 24.40 18.79 -37.76
N PRO A 691 24.58 18.26 -36.53
CA PRO A 691 23.53 17.91 -35.58
C PRO A 691 23.42 19.01 -34.51
N LEU A 692 22.58 20.01 -34.73
CA LEU A 692 22.24 21.01 -33.71
C LEU A 692 20.73 20.95 -33.51
N GLY A 693 20.32 20.35 -32.39
CA GLY A 693 19.11 20.66 -31.61
C GLY A 693 17.85 21.14 -32.35
N PHE A 694 17.46 20.51 -33.45
CA PHE A 694 16.08 20.51 -33.92
C PHE A 694 15.78 19.10 -34.39
N GLN A 695 15.86 18.15 -33.45
CA GLN A 695 15.22 16.87 -33.62
C GLN A 695 13.74 17.08 -33.37
N ALA A 696 12.92 16.96 -34.42
CA ALA A 696 11.52 16.65 -34.19
C ALA A 696 11.51 15.24 -33.59
N VAL A 697 11.36 15.15 -32.27
CA VAL A 697 11.36 13.87 -31.55
C VAL A 697 10.17 13.07 -32.05
N ALA A 698 10.47 12.03 -32.84
CA ALA A 698 9.57 10.93 -33.10
C ALA A 698 10.05 9.80 -32.19
N PHE A 699 9.13 9.27 -31.39
CA PHE A 699 9.27 8.30 -30.29
C PHE A 699 9.88 6.91 -30.64
N ASP A 700 10.73 6.78 -31.66
CA ASP A 700 11.40 5.52 -32.01
C ASP A 700 12.90 5.78 -32.24
N HIS A 701 13.76 5.35 -31.31
CA HIS A 701 15.21 5.37 -31.47
C HIS A 701 15.66 4.06 -32.11
N THR A 702 16.33 4.13 -33.27
CA THR A 702 16.98 2.96 -33.89
C THR A 702 18.45 3.28 -34.14
N ALA A 703 19.33 2.52 -33.50
CA ALA A 703 20.77 2.68 -33.57
C ALA A 703 21.38 2.06 -34.82
N GLY A 704 22.71 2.20 -34.94
CA GLY A 704 23.46 1.86 -36.12
C GLY A 704 23.86 0.39 -36.18
N SER A 705 25.08 0.14 -36.64
CA SER A 705 25.67 -1.21 -36.66
C SER A 705 26.93 -1.30 -35.78
N GLY A 706 27.05 -0.40 -34.80
CA GLY A 706 28.15 -0.33 -33.85
C GLY A 706 27.63 -0.53 -32.42
N ALA A 707 28.54 -0.59 -31.45
CA ALA A 707 28.14 -0.57 -30.04
C ALA A 707 27.65 0.84 -29.68
N ASP A 708 26.37 0.94 -29.32
CA ASP A 708 25.67 2.18 -29.07
C ASP A 708 25.14 2.22 -27.61
N THR A 709 25.05 3.42 -27.03
CA THR A 709 24.36 3.65 -25.74
C THR A 709 23.11 4.47 -26.02
N LEU A 710 21.95 3.92 -25.71
CA LEU A 710 20.64 4.54 -25.93
C LEU A 710 20.02 4.85 -24.57
N VAL A 711 19.53 6.07 -24.42
CA VAL A 711 18.83 6.53 -23.22
C VAL A 711 17.47 7.08 -23.65
N GLY A 712 16.42 6.55 -23.04
CA GLY A 712 15.04 6.99 -23.18
C GLY A 712 14.69 8.10 -22.19
N SER A 713 13.41 8.42 -22.11
CA SER A 713 12.83 9.52 -21.34
C SER A 713 12.09 8.99 -20.11
N TYR A 714 11.28 9.82 -19.45
CA TYR A 714 10.37 9.40 -18.35
C TYR A 714 8.99 8.94 -18.87
N LEU A 715 8.85 8.75 -20.18
CA LEU A 715 7.63 8.30 -20.85
C LEU A 715 7.89 6.97 -21.56
N ALA A 716 6.81 6.28 -21.97
CA ALA A 716 6.91 5.05 -22.76
C ALA A 716 7.71 5.24 -24.07
N ASP A 717 8.87 4.60 -24.14
CA ASP A 717 9.84 4.68 -25.22
C ASP A 717 10.02 3.36 -25.97
N ARG A 718 10.52 3.46 -27.20
CA ARG A 718 10.96 2.31 -27.99
C ARG A 718 12.41 2.50 -28.41
N LEU A 719 13.30 1.70 -27.81
CA LEU A 719 14.73 1.70 -28.06
C LEU A 719 15.13 0.43 -28.83
N ASP A 720 15.79 0.59 -29.97
CA ASP A 720 16.28 -0.51 -30.82
C ASP A 720 17.79 -0.33 -31.08
N GLY A 721 18.62 -1.16 -30.43
CA GLY A 721 20.09 -1.14 -30.52
C GLY A 721 20.62 -1.53 -31.90
N GLY A 722 19.85 -2.27 -32.69
CA GLY A 722 20.24 -2.66 -34.03
C GLY A 722 21.28 -3.78 -34.03
N ALA A 723 22.53 -3.50 -34.39
CA ALA A 723 23.58 -4.51 -34.40
C ALA A 723 24.81 -3.95 -33.71
N GLY A 724 25.39 -4.66 -32.76
CA GLY A 724 26.34 -4.02 -31.84
C GLY A 724 26.40 -4.80 -30.54
N GLY A 725 27.17 -4.30 -29.59
CA GLY A 725 26.94 -4.68 -28.20
C GLY A 725 26.47 -3.43 -27.50
N ASP A 726 25.17 -3.32 -27.30
CA ASP A 726 24.49 -2.06 -27.02
C ASP A 726 24.09 -1.97 -25.54
N VAL A 727 24.05 -0.75 -25.01
CA VAL A 727 23.55 -0.47 -23.65
C VAL A 727 22.28 0.38 -23.77
N LEU A 728 21.16 -0.14 -23.29
CA LEU A 728 19.86 0.52 -23.40
C LEU A 728 19.34 0.87 -22.00
N ARG A 729 19.01 2.15 -21.79
CA ARG A 729 18.38 2.69 -20.58
C ARG A 729 17.01 3.23 -20.97
N GLY A 730 15.93 2.61 -20.47
CA GLY A 730 14.57 3.04 -20.77
C GLY A 730 14.23 4.40 -20.17
N GLY A 731 14.65 4.62 -18.93
CA GLY A 731 14.20 5.73 -18.12
C GLY A 731 12.91 5.34 -17.39
N GLY A 732 11.98 6.27 -17.25
CA GLY A 732 10.66 5.96 -16.69
C GLY A 732 9.62 5.74 -17.78
N GLY A 733 8.52 5.05 -17.47
CA GLY A 733 7.44 4.80 -18.43
C GLY A 733 7.30 3.32 -18.79
N ASP A 734 6.43 2.99 -19.75
CA ASP A 734 6.26 1.60 -20.18
C ASP A 734 7.09 1.35 -21.45
N ASP A 735 8.34 0.90 -21.30
CA ASP A 735 9.30 0.91 -22.41
C ASP A 735 9.36 -0.38 -23.22
N THR A 736 9.89 -0.28 -24.44
CA THR A 736 10.24 -1.41 -25.29
C THR A 736 11.73 -1.34 -25.64
N LEU A 737 12.51 -2.21 -25.01
CA LEU A 737 13.97 -2.31 -25.14
C LEU A 737 14.32 -3.50 -26.05
N ILE A 738 14.92 -3.21 -27.20
CA ILE A 738 15.32 -4.21 -28.20
C ILE A 738 16.81 -4.10 -28.42
N GLY A 739 17.59 -5.06 -27.90
CA GLY A 739 19.05 -5.04 -28.08
C GLY A 739 19.44 -5.29 -29.53
N GLY A 740 18.85 -6.33 -30.12
CA GLY A 740 19.03 -6.63 -31.54
C GLY A 740 20.08 -7.71 -31.75
N ALA A 741 21.16 -7.40 -32.46
CA ALA A 741 22.18 -8.38 -32.82
C ALA A 741 23.53 -8.07 -32.16
N GLY A 742 23.81 -8.76 -31.06
CA GLY A 742 25.14 -8.93 -30.52
C GLY A 742 25.08 -9.29 -29.05
N PHE A 743 25.69 -8.50 -28.18
CA PHE A 743 25.61 -8.70 -26.74
C PHE A 743 25.13 -7.41 -26.09
N ASP A 744 23.86 -7.39 -25.73
CA ASP A 744 23.15 -6.17 -25.41
C ASP A 744 22.74 -6.17 -23.92
N ILE A 745 22.86 -5.00 -23.27
CA ILE A 745 22.61 -4.81 -21.84
C ILE A 745 21.44 -3.85 -21.66
N ALA A 746 20.44 -4.24 -20.87
CA ALA A 746 19.49 -3.29 -20.29
C ALA A 746 20.06 -2.80 -18.94
N SER A 747 20.19 -1.48 -18.80
CA SER A 747 20.85 -0.84 -17.66
C SER A 747 19.85 0.02 -16.89
N TYR A 748 19.80 -0.23 -15.57
CA TYR A 748 18.92 0.42 -14.60
C TYR A 748 19.73 1.18 -13.52
N GLU A 749 20.98 1.52 -13.83
CA GLU A 749 21.91 2.13 -12.87
C GLU A 749 21.44 3.50 -12.33
N ASP A 750 20.62 4.20 -13.10
CA ASP A 750 20.09 5.53 -12.75
C ASP A 750 18.73 5.44 -12.01
N ALA A 751 18.29 4.25 -11.61
CA ALA A 751 17.02 4.07 -10.90
C ALA A 751 17.09 4.64 -9.47
N THR A 752 16.02 5.30 -9.03
CA THR A 752 15.93 5.91 -7.69
C THR A 752 15.40 4.95 -6.62
N GLY A 753 15.35 3.65 -6.92
CA GLY A 753 14.97 2.57 -6.01
C GLY A 753 15.22 1.19 -6.63
N GLY A 754 15.14 0.14 -5.81
CA GLY A 754 15.46 -1.23 -6.23
C GLY A 754 14.57 -1.76 -7.37
N VAL A 755 15.16 -2.50 -8.29
CA VAL A 755 14.52 -3.02 -9.50
C VAL A 755 14.37 -4.53 -9.50
N THR A 756 13.32 -5.05 -10.15
CA THR A 756 13.10 -6.48 -10.39
C THR A 756 12.96 -6.76 -11.87
N VAL A 757 13.94 -7.44 -12.47
CA VAL A 757 13.99 -7.64 -13.93
C VAL A 757 14.34 -9.08 -14.29
N ASN A 758 13.55 -9.68 -15.18
CA ASN A 758 13.66 -11.05 -15.63
C ASN A 758 13.71 -11.15 -17.16
N LEU A 759 14.86 -11.56 -17.70
CA LEU A 759 15.08 -11.77 -19.14
C LEU A 759 14.31 -12.98 -19.71
N GLY A 760 13.83 -13.87 -18.85
CA GLY A 760 13.00 -15.01 -19.22
C GLY A 760 11.54 -14.66 -19.54
N LEU A 761 11.10 -13.43 -19.25
CA LEU A 761 9.75 -12.96 -19.55
C LEU A 761 9.68 -12.36 -20.96
N THR A 762 8.65 -12.75 -21.73
CA THR A 762 8.46 -12.29 -23.11
C THR A 762 7.43 -11.15 -23.24
N GLY A 763 6.96 -10.59 -22.13
CA GLY A 763 5.97 -9.52 -22.10
C GLY A 763 6.30 -8.47 -21.05
N PRO A 764 5.53 -7.36 -20.98
CA PRO A 764 5.85 -6.24 -20.10
C PRO A 764 5.91 -6.67 -18.64
N GLN A 765 7.04 -6.42 -17.99
CA GLN A 765 7.28 -6.68 -16.57
C GLN A 765 7.35 -5.38 -15.80
N ASP A 766 6.83 -5.38 -14.57
CA ASP A 766 6.97 -4.23 -13.68
C ASP A 766 8.40 -4.22 -13.14
N VAL A 767 9.13 -3.14 -13.41
CA VAL A 767 10.54 -3.02 -13.08
C VAL A 767 10.74 -2.58 -11.63
N GLY A 768 9.79 -1.85 -11.03
CA GLY A 768 10.01 -1.19 -9.73
C GLY A 768 10.70 0.18 -9.86
N GLY A 769 11.07 0.81 -8.74
CA GLY A 769 11.80 2.09 -8.72
C GLY A 769 11.09 3.29 -9.40
N GLY A 770 9.78 3.22 -9.64
CA GLY A 770 9.05 4.26 -10.39
C GLY A 770 9.29 4.24 -11.91
N LEU A 771 9.97 3.22 -12.43
CA LEU A 771 10.36 3.14 -13.83
C LEU A 771 9.27 2.62 -14.76
N GLY A 772 8.19 2.02 -14.26
CA GLY A 772 7.06 1.55 -15.08
C GLY A 772 7.21 0.11 -15.59
N ARG A 773 6.55 -0.22 -16.71
CA ARG A 773 6.47 -1.60 -17.23
C ARG A 773 7.22 -1.81 -18.55
N ASP A 774 8.37 -2.45 -18.46
CA ASP A 774 9.26 -2.64 -19.61
C ASP A 774 9.08 -3.97 -20.32
N SER A 775 9.25 -3.95 -21.65
CA SER A 775 9.32 -5.11 -22.53
C SER A 775 10.72 -5.25 -23.11
N LEU A 776 11.44 -6.30 -22.72
CA LEU A 776 12.82 -6.56 -23.16
C LEU A 776 12.83 -7.65 -24.24
N THR A 777 13.62 -7.47 -25.29
CA THR A 777 13.80 -8.50 -26.34
C THR A 777 15.21 -8.46 -26.91
N GLY A 778 15.88 -9.61 -26.97
CA GLY A 778 17.26 -9.69 -27.47
C GLY A 778 18.21 -8.90 -26.57
N ILE A 779 18.08 -9.08 -25.26
CA ILE A 779 18.94 -8.53 -24.22
C ILE A 779 19.60 -9.72 -23.54
N GLU A 780 20.93 -9.69 -23.38
CA GLU A 780 21.74 -10.75 -22.79
C GLU A 780 22.39 -10.33 -21.46
N GLY A 781 22.29 -9.05 -21.07
CA GLY A 781 22.80 -8.55 -19.80
C GLY A 781 21.85 -7.60 -19.07
N LEU A 782 21.96 -7.59 -17.74
CA LEU A 782 21.28 -6.66 -16.86
C LEU A 782 22.30 -5.97 -15.94
N THR A 783 22.13 -4.67 -15.77
CA THR A 783 22.79 -3.87 -14.72
C THR A 783 21.70 -3.31 -13.81
N GLY A 784 21.78 -3.59 -12.51
CA GLY A 784 20.91 -3.06 -11.48
C GLY A 784 21.21 -1.61 -11.10
N SER A 785 20.55 -1.14 -10.05
CA SER A 785 20.60 0.18 -9.44
C SER A 785 21.63 0.25 -8.31
N ALA A 786 21.56 1.29 -7.49
CA ALA A 786 22.34 1.42 -6.25
C ALA A 786 21.57 0.94 -4.99
N PHE A 787 20.45 0.25 -5.19
CA PHE A 787 19.56 -0.26 -4.15
C PHE A 787 19.34 -1.76 -4.33
N ALA A 788 18.75 -2.41 -3.32
CA ALA A 788 18.47 -3.85 -3.35
C ALA A 788 17.62 -4.29 -4.55
N ASP A 789 18.25 -4.98 -5.49
CA ASP A 789 17.69 -5.42 -6.76
C ASP A 789 17.40 -6.92 -6.80
N HIS A 790 16.63 -7.34 -7.81
CA HIS A 790 16.37 -8.74 -8.11
C HIS A 790 16.45 -8.99 -9.62
N LEU A 791 17.57 -9.56 -10.06
CA LEU A 791 17.91 -9.73 -11.48
C LEU A 791 17.92 -11.21 -11.87
N ILE A 792 17.23 -11.56 -12.97
CA ILE A 792 17.04 -12.95 -13.41
C ILE A 792 17.40 -13.07 -14.91
N ALA A 793 18.40 -13.91 -15.24
CA ALA A 793 18.82 -14.17 -16.63
C ALA A 793 17.95 -15.21 -17.36
N GLY A 794 17.47 -16.25 -16.66
CA GLY A 794 16.53 -17.22 -17.21
C GLY A 794 17.19 -18.47 -17.82
N ALA A 795 16.90 -18.78 -19.09
CA ALA A 795 17.33 -20.04 -19.73
C ALA A 795 18.49 -19.87 -20.74
N THR A 796 18.97 -18.65 -20.90
CA THR A 796 20.05 -18.26 -21.82
C THR A 796 21.18 -17.68 -21.02
N ALA A 797 22.42 -17.81 -21.53
CA ALA A 797 23.60 -17.26 -20.88
C ALA A 797 23.44 -15.75 -20.65
N GLY A 798 23.40 -15.34 -19.39
CA GLY A 798 23.23 -13.96 -18.96
C GLY A 798 24.48 -13.39 -18.29
N THR A 799 24.63 -12.07 -18.38
CA THR A 799 25.54 -11.31 -17.51
C THR A 799 24.73 -10.41 -16.61
N LEU A 800 24.82 -10.61 -15.30
CA LEU A 800 24.11 -9.83 -14.30
C LEU A 800 25.13 -9.07 -13.44
N SER A 801 24.85 -7.80 -13.21
CA SER A 801 25.57 -6.94 -12.27
C SER A 801 24.55 -6.32 -11.33
N GLY A 802 24.64 -6.58 -10.03
CA GLY A 802 23.76 -6.02 -9.01
C GLY A 802 23.97 -4.52 -8.91
N GLY A 803 25.14 -4.11 -8.41
CA GLY A 803 25.49 -2.70 -8.30
C GLY A 803 25.91 -2.37 -6.89
N ALA A 804 25.19 -1.47 -6.24
CA ALA A 804 25.30 -1.28 -4.80
C ALA A 804 23.97 -1.69 -4.14
N GLY A 805 23.98 -2.08 -2.87
CA GLY A 805 22.81 -2.59 -2.17
C GLY A 805 22.81 -4.12 -2.08
N ASP A 806 21.90 -4.67 -1.26
CA ASP A 806 21.81 -6.11 -1.03
C ASP A 806 21.00 -6.78 -2.15
N ASP A 807 21.67 -7.33 -3.16
CA ASP A 807 21.04 -7.77 -4.40
C ASP A 807 20.75 -9.27 -4.46
N ILE A 808 19.75 -9.66 -5.26
CA ILE A 808 19.44 -11.06 -5.59
C ILE A 808 19.69 -11.31 -7.07
N LEU A 809 20.72 -12.11 -7.39
CA LEU A 809 21.08 -12.44 -8.77
C LEU A 809 20.83 -13.92 -9.07
N GLN A 810 20.02 -14.21 -10.09
CA GLN A 810 19.67 -15.57 -10.51
C GLN A 810 20.04 -15.83 -11.98
N GLY A 811 21.07 -16.66 -12.19
CA GLY A 811 21.53 -17.08 -13.52
C GLY A 811 20.53 -18.00 -14.23
N GLY A 812 20.03 -19.00 -13.50
CA GLY A 812 19.03 -19.94 -14.02
C GLY A 812 19.66 -21.11 -14.76
N ALA A 813 19.57 -21.16 -16.09
CA ALA A 813 20.21 -22.20 -16.88
C ALA A 813 21.09 -21.60 -17.96
N ALA A 814 22.33 -22.09 -18.09
CA ALA A 814 23.29 -21.95 -19.18
C ALA A 814 24.69 -21.79 -18.60
N ILE A 815 25.45 -20.77 -18.98
CA ILE A 815 26.72 -20.41 -18.34
C ILE A 815 26.62 -18.92 -18.11
N ASP A 816 26.42 -18.55 -16.87
CA ASP A 816 26.10 -17.18 -16.47
C ASP A 816 27.31 -16.51 -15.80
N ASN A 817 27.30 -15.18 -15.80
CA ASN A 817 28.31 -14.35 -15.14
C ASN A 817 27.61 -13.35 -14.22
N LEU A 818 27.63 -13.62 -12.93
CA LEU A 818 26.97 -12.84 -11.88
C LEU A 818 28.03 -12.10 -11.07
N ARG A 819 27.78 -10.79 -10.87
CA ARG A 819 28.55 -9.94 -9.96
C ARG A 819 27.57 -9.25 -9.03
N GLY A 820 27.71 -9.49 -7.73
CA GLY A 820 26.91 -8.85 -6.69
C GLY A 820 27.19 -7.35 -6.67
N GLY A 821 28.37 -6.96 -6.19
CA GLY A 821 28.83 -5.59 -6.18
C GLY A 821 29.16 -5.16 -4.76
N ASP A 822 28.68 -3.98 -4.35
CA ASP A 822 28.79 -3.53 -2.96
C ASP A 822 27.48 -3.86 -2.21
N GLY A 823 27.50 -4.63 -1.13
CA GLY A 823 26.30 -5.02 -0.37
C GLY A 823 26.31 -6.50 0.00
N ASP A 824 25.39 -6.93 0.84
CA ASP A 824 25.30 -8.35 1.23
C ASP A 824 24.45 -9.12 0.19
N ASP A 825 25.10 -9.70 -0.83
CA ASP A 825 24.41 -10.20 -2.01
C ASP A 825 24.03 -11.70 -1.95
N LEU A 826 22.95 -12.07 -2.63
CA LEU A 826 22.54 -13.46 -2.86
C LEU A 826 22.73 -13.86 -4.33
N LEU A 827 23.73 -14.69 -4.60
CA LEU A 827 24.05 -15.17 -5.95
C LEU A 827 23.65 -16.64 -6.13
N ASP A 828 22.79 -16.92 -7.12
CA ASP A 828 22.40 -18.26 -7.53
C ASP A 828 22.65 -18.49 -9.02
N GLY A 829 23.72 -19.23 -9.32
CA GLY A 829 24.08 -19.58 -10.70
C GLY A 829 23.10 -20.54 -11.37
N GLY A 830 22.35 -21.34 -10.61
CA GLY A 830 21.47 -22.37 -11.15
C GLY A 830 22.22 -23.52 -11.82
N THR A 831 21.74 -24.00 -12.99
CA THR A 831 22.43 -25.04 -13.77
C THR A 831 23.42 -24.41 -14.74
N GLY A 832 24.69 -24.76 -14.62
CA GLY A 832 25.66 -24.18 -15.51
C GLY A 832 27.09 -24.32 -15.04
N ALA A 833 27.98 -23.66 -15.77
CA ALA A 833 29.39 -23.52 -15.42
C ALA A 833 29.67 -22.06 -15.05
N ASP A 834 28.95 -21.56 -14.06
CA ASP A 834 28.73 -20.12 -13.85
C ASP A 834 29.91 -19.45 -13.14
N THR A 835 30.13 -18.18 -13.45
CA THR A 835 31.07 -17.31 -12.73
C THR A 835 30.27 -16.45 -11.76
N LEU A 836 30.53 -16.61 -10.47
CA LEU A 836 29.85 -15.94 -9.38
C LEU A 836 30.88 -15.14 -8.58
N ARG A 837 30.67 -13.83 -8.47
CA ARG A 837 31.52 -12.90 -7.72
C ARG A 837 30.64 -12.11 -6.77
N GLY A 838 30.81 -12.26 -5.46
CA GLY A 838 30.11 -11.43 -4.47
C GLY A 838 30.61 -10.00 -4.50
N GLU A 839 31.94 -9.83 -4.49
CA GLU A 839 32.67 -8.56 -4.46
C GLU A 839 32.81 -7.97 -3.05
N ALA A 840 32.04 -7.00 -2.58
CA ALA A 840 32.21 -6.41 -1.26
C ALA A 840 30.93 -6.54 -0.43
N GLY A 841 31.02 -7.11 0.77
CA GLY A 841 29.87 -7.42 1.62
C GLY A 841 29.94 -8.84 2.15
N ASP A 842 29.00 -9.24 3.00
CA ASP A 842 28.89 -10.61 3.51
C ASP A 842 27.95 -11.43 2.60
N ASP A 843 28.51 -12.03 1.55
CA ASP A 843 27.74 -12.59 0.45
C ASP A 843 27.25 -14.03 0.70
N VAL A 844 26.14 -14.41 0.05
CA VAL A 844 25.62 -15.78 0.02
C VAL A 844 25.59 -16.30 -1.40
N ILE A 845 26.40 -17.32 -1.66
CA ILE A 845 26.46 -18.02 -2.95
C ILE A 845 25.77 -19.37 -2.80
N ARG A 846 24.70 -19.59 -3.56
CA ARG A 846 23.84 -20.79 -3.49
C ARG A 846 23.70 -21.49 -4.84
N PHE A 847 23.35 -22.78 -4.80
CA PHE A 847 22.91 -23.55 -5.96
C PHE A 847 21.52 -24.16 -5.69
N SER A 848 20.45 -23.56 -6.23
CA SER A 848 19.05 -23.92 -5.87
C SER A 848 18.47 -25.12 -6.63
N VAL A 849 19.20 -25.66 -7.60
CA VAL A 849 18.80 -26.85 -8.36
C VAL A 849 19.63 -28.05 -7.90
N ALA A 850 18.98 -29.22 -7.78
CA ALA A 850 19.64 -30.49 -7.44
C ALA A 850 20.68 -30.86 -8.50
N ALA A 851 21.87 -30.28 -8.39
CA ALA A 851 22.97 -30.56 -9.27
C ALA A 851 23.43 -32.02 -9.04
N PRO A 852 23.90 -32.73 -10.09
CA PRO A 852 24.81 -33.84 -9.86
C PRO A 852 26.00 -33.34 -9.02
N PRO A 853 26.67 -34.20 -8.22
CA PRO A 853 27.70 -33.81 -7.27
C PRO A 853 28.64 -32.73 -7.85
N VAL A 854 28.89 -31.67 -7.07
CA VAL A 854 29.66 -30.46 -7.41
C VAL A 854 31.04 -30.77 -8.04
N SER A 855 31.53 -32.00 -7.87
CA SER A 855 32.75 -32.53 -8.50
C SER A 855 32.67 -32.85 -10.02
N THR A 856 31.50 -32.87 -10.66
CA THR A 856 31.37 -33.35 -12.06
C THR A 856 30.91 -32.32 -13.09
N GLN A 857 30.48 -31.14 -12.66
CA GLN A 857 30.31 -30.00 -13.56
C GLN A 857 31.60 -29.17 -13.55
N PRO A 858 31.98 -28.51 -14.66
CA PRO A 858 32.92 -27.42 -14.57
C PRO A 858 32.22 -26.31 -13.79
N VAL A 859 32.33 -26.31 -12.46
CA VAL A 859 32.00 -25.11 -11.68
C VAL A 859 32.88 -24.01 -12.27
N GLY A 860 32.31 -22.85 -12.63
CA GLY A 860 33.12 -21.72 -13.03
C GLY A 860 33.88 -21.16 -11.83
N LEU A 861 34.16 -19.86 -11.83
CA LEU A 861 34.80 -19.22 -10.69
C LEU A 861 33.75 -18.84 -9.65
N ILE A 862 33.93 -19.28 -8.40
CA ILE A 862 33.27 -18.74 -7.22
C ILE A 862 34.28 -17.86 -6.49
N ASP A 863 33.93 -16.62 -6.24
CA ASP A 863 34.74 -15.62 -5.54
C ASP A 863 33.77 -14.88 -4.61
N GLY A 864 33.81 -15.10 -3.29
CA GLY A 864 32.94 -14.34 -2.37
C GLY A 864 33.41 -12.89 -2.37
N GLY A 865 34.60 -12.64 -1.86
CA GLY A 865 35.31 -11.39 -2.12
C GLY A 865 35.82 -10.79 -0.82
N ALA A 866 35.36 -9.60 -0.50
CA ALA A 866 35.70 -8.87 0.71
C ALA A 866 34.51 -8.85 1.67
N GLY A 867 34.59 -9.67 2.72
CA GLY A 867 33.59 -9.75 3.77
C GLY A 867 33.68 -11.11 4.44
N ARG A 868 32.59 -11.57 5.02
CA ARG A 868 32.44 -12.94 5.53
C ARG A 868 31.43 -13.68 4.67
N ASP A 869 31.96 -14.38 3.67
CA ASP A 869 31.14 -14.95 2.61
C ASP A 869 30.74 -16.39 2.90
N THR A 870 29.56 -16.76 2.40
CA THR A 870 28.92 -18.06 2.59
C THR A 870 28.73 -18.78 1.27
N LEU A 871 29.22 -20.02 1.19
CA LEU A 871 28.82 -20.98 0.18
C LEU A 871 27.76 -21.93 0.75
N ASP A 872 26.51 -21.79 0.31
CA ASP A 872 25.37 -22.61 0.71
C ASP A 872 25.11 -23.76 -0.30
N LEU A 873 25.45 -24.98 0.10
CA LEU A 873 25.23 -26.22 -0.64
C LEU A 873 24.12 -27.09 -0.04
N THR A 874 23.30 -26.56 0.88
CA THR A 874 22.26 -27.31 1.60
C THR A 874 21.22 -27.97 0.69
N ALA A 875 21.01 -27.41 -0.51
CA ALA A 875 20.07 -27.93 -1.51
C ALA A 875 20.72 -28.89 -2.54
N ALA A 876 22.04 -29.09 -2.49
CA ALA A 876 22.79 -29.90 -3.44
C ALA A 876 22.77 -31.41 -3.09
N GLY A 877 23.07 -32.26 -4.07
CA GLY A 877 23.50 -33.64 -3.80
C GLY A 877 24.90 -33.67 -3.17
N PRO A 878 25.57 -34.84 -3.05
CA PRO A 878 26.86 -34.96 -2.39
C PRO A 878 27.87 -33.88 -2.84
N ALA A 879 28.27 -33.01 -1.92
CA ALA A 879 29.27 -31.99 -2.11
C ALA A 879 30.66 -32.65 -2.11
N ILE A 880 31.43 -32.45 -3.16
CA ILE A 880 32.84 -32.87 -3.21
C ILE A 880 33.67 -31.64 -3.56
N ILE A 881 34.33 -31.07 -2.55
CA ILE A 881 35.22 -29.91 -2.66
C ILE A 881 36.64 -30.43 -2.38
N THR A 882 37.58 -30.25 -3.31
CA THR A 882 38.98 -30.65 -3.07
C THR A 882 39.95 -29.66 -3.70
N PHE A 883 40.77 -29.01 -2.88
CA PHE A 883 41.88 -28.18 -3.35
C PHE A 883 43.10 -29.04 -3.63
N GLY A 884 43.38 -29.37 -4.91
CA GLY A 884 44.67 -29.98 -5.23
C GLY A 884 44.84 -30.66 -6.59
N ARG A 885 45.49 -29.94 -7.51
CA ARG A 885 46.33 -30.40 -8.63
C ARG A 885 45.63 -31.00 -9.87
N LEU A 886 45.13 -30.11 -10.74
CA LEU A 886 45.25 -30.31 -12.19
C LEU A 886 46.37 -29.43 -12.77
N THR A 887 47.25 -30.06 -13.53
CA THR A 887 48.46 -29.45 -14.09
C THR A 887 48.11 -28.52 -15.25
N LEU A 888 48.64 -27.28 -15.22
CA LEU A 888 48.62 -26.23 -16.26
C LEU A 888 47.24 -25.69 -16.66
N GLY A 889 46.80 -24.61 -15.97
CA GLY A 889 46.08 -23.51 -16.64
C GLY A 889 44.81 -22.97 -15.98
N ALA A 890 44.18 -23.69 -15.04
CA ALA A 890 42.98 -23.21 -14.35
C ALA A 890 43.31 -22.84 -12.91
N GLN A 891 43.06 -21.58 -12.55
CA GLN A 891 43.11 -21.08 -11.17
C GLN A 891 41.89 -21.61 -10.39
N TYR A 892 42.04 -21.61 -9.07
CA TYR A 892 41.13 -22.09 -8.03
C TYR A 892 39.65 -21.74 -8.28
N ASN A 893 38.73 -22.69 -8.06
CA ASN A 893 37.31 -22.53 -8.38
C ASN A 893 36.48 -21.92 -7.24
N ILE A 894 37.03 -21.76 -6.04
CA ILE A 894 36.39 -21.10 -4.88
C ILE A 894 37.47 -20.25 -4.19
N VAL A 895 37.24 -18.96 -4.02
CA VAL A 895 38.13 -17.98 -3.39
C VAL A 895 37.29 -17.04 -2.51
N GLY A 896 37.86 -16.50 -1.43
CA GLY A 896 37.17 -15.54 -0.56
C GLY A 896 35.86 -16.09 -0.01
N VAL A 897 35.88 -17.29 0.57
CA VAL A 897 34.69 -17.89 1.22
C VAL A 897 35.15 -18.40 2.58
N GLU A 898 34.55 -17.84 3.64
CA GLU A 898 34.88 -18.14 5.02
C GLU A 898 33.94 -19.21 5.59
N ARG A 899 32.72 -19.32 5.08
CA ARG A 899 31.69 -20.24 5.58
C ARG A 899 31.15 -21.17 4.51
N ILE A 900 31.05 -22.46 4.81
CA ILE A 900 30.49 -23.48 3.91
C ILE A 900 29.41 -24.28 4.64
N LEU A 901 28.21 -24.32 4.08
CA LEU A 901 27.13 -25.17 4.56
C LEU A 901 26.89 -26.30 3.57
N THR A 902 26.81 -27.54 4.05
CA THR A 902 26.44 -28.69 3.23
C THR A 902 25.10 -29.30 3.63
N GLY A 903 24.73 -30.42 3.00
CA GLY A 903 23.35 -30.85 2.86
C GLY A 903 23.01 -32.10 3.67
N ALA A 904 22.16 -32.94 3.09
CA ALA A 904 21.74 -34.21 3.68
C ALA A 904 22.45 -35.44 3.05
N ALA A 905 23.59 -35.22 2.41
CA ALA A 905 24.33 -36.23 1.66
C ALA A 905 25.70 -36.49 2.30
N ASP A 906 26.32 -37.62 1.96
CA ASP A 906 27.71 -37.90 2.38
C ASP A 906 28.68 -36.96 1.63
N ASP A 907 29.13 -35.91 2.30
CA ASP A 907 29.89 -34.80 1.73
C ASP A 907 31.40 -34.96 1.97
N ALA A 908 32.23 -34.46 1.04
CA ALA A 908 33.69 -34.58 1.10
C ALA A 908 34.36 -33.24 0.80
N ILE A 909 34.82 -32.56 1.85
CA ILE A 909 35.50 -31.27 1.81
C ILE A 909 36.98 -31.44 2.16
N ASN A 910 37.86 -31.01 1.27
CA ASN A 910 39.30 -30.97 1.49
C ASN A 910 39.86 -29.60 1.09
N LEU A 911 40.08 -28.76 2.10
CA LEU A 911 40.62 -27.42 2.05
C LEU A 911 42.02 -27.34 2.67
N SER A 912 42.77 -28.46 2.71
CA SER A 912 44.03 -28.58 3.45
C SER A 912 45.19 -27.67 2.99
N LEU A 913 44.95 -26.81 1.99
CA LEU A 913 45.90 -25.84 1.44
C LEU A 913 45.48 -24.39 1.69
N GLN A 914 44.30 -24.15 2.28
CA GLN A 914 43.86 -22.83 2.67
C GLN A 914 44.58 -22.36 3.93
N ALA A 915 44.68 -21.05 4.09
CA ALA A 915 45.50 -20.40 5.12
C ALA A 915 44.70 -19.45 6.02
N THR A 916 43.37 -19.50 5.93
CA THR A 916 42.41 -18.65 6.62
C THR A 916 41.52 -19.53 7.49
N ALA A 917 41.03 -18.97 8.60
CA ALA A 917 40.04 -19.64 9.44
C ALA A 917 38.73 -19.88 8.65
N LEU A 918 38.15 -21.05 8.81
CA LEU A 918 36.97 -21.52 8.10
C LEU A 918 35.88 -21.95 9.07
N GLU A 919 34.62 -21.78 8.66
CA GLU A 919 33.46 -22.37 9.33
C GLU A 919 32.77 -23.34 8.38
N ILE A 920 32.66 -24.61 8.77
CA ILE A 920 32.11 -25.66 7.90
C ILE A 920 31.10 -26.49 8.68
N ASP A 921 29.90 -26.66 8.13
CA ASP A 921 28.86 -27.53 8.68
C ASP A 921 28.50 -28.63 7.68
N GLY A 922 28.75 -29.89 8.06
CA GLY A 922 28.50 -31.12 7.30
C GLY A 922 27.02 -31.46 7.12
N GLY A 923 26.20 -31.11 8.11
CA GLY A 923 24.76 -31.35 8.05
C GLY A 923 24.38 -32.80 8.37
N VAL A 924 23.76 -33.52 7.43
CA VAL A 924 23.35 -34.92 7.61
C VAL A 924 24.06 -35.77 6.58
N GLY A 925 24.69 -36.86 6.98
CA GLY A 925 25.52 -37.66 6.07
C GLY A 925 26.70 -38.24 6.84
N ASN A 926 27.46 -39.12 6.20
CA ASN A 926 28.79 -39.48 6.71
C ASN A 926 29.82 -38.60 6.02
N ASP A 927 30.14 -37.48 6.64
CA ASP A 927 30.87 -36.40 6.01
C ASP A 927 32.37 -36.53 6.24
N THR A 928 33.16 -36.03 5.31
CA THR A 928 34.63 -35.99 5.39
C THR A 928 35.10 -34.57 5.20
N ILE A 929 35.40 -33.88 6.31
CA ILE A 929 35.85 -32.48 6.33
C ILE A 929 37.31 -32.43 6.77
N GLN A 930 38.15 -31.81 5.94
CA GLN A 930 39.56 -31.59 6.22
C GLN A 930 39.97 -30.17 5.85
N THR A 931 40.37 -29.37 6.84
CA THR A 931 40.85 -28.00 6.67
C THR A 931 42.37 -27.90 6.82
N GLY A 932 42.88 -26.66 6.80
CA GLY A 932 44.25 -26.30 6.49
C GLY A 932 44.96 -25.61 7.65
N PHE A 933 45.37 -24.35 7.45
CA PHE A 933 45.83 -23.49 8.54
C PHE A 933 44.74 -22.48 8.89
N GLY A 934 44.60 -22.13 10.17
CA GLY A 934 43.56 -21.22 10.66
C GLY A 934 42.96 -21.78 11.94
N ASP A 935 42.27 -20.93 12.71
CA ASP A 935 41.49 -21.40 13.86
C ASP A 935 40.09 -21.77 13.32
N ASP A 936 39.91 -23.02 12.92
CA ASP A 936 38.74 -23.48 12.16
C ASP A 936 37.58 -23.90 13.08
N HIS A 937 36.34 -23.72 12.62
CA HIS A 937 35.12 -24.20 13.27
C HIS A 937 34.43 -25.27 12.40
N LEU A 938 34.48 -26.53 12.82
CA LEU A 938 33.97 -27.67 12.04
C LEU A 938 32.84 -28.39 12.77
N SER A 939 31.73 -28.62 12.08
CA SER A 939 30.59 -29.42 12.53
C SER A 939 30.36 -30.60 11.57
N GLY A 940 30.29 -31.82 12.09
CA GLY A 940 29.94 -33.03 11.32
C GLY A 940 28.43 -33.16 11.17
N GLY A 941 27.71 -33.17 12.29
CA GLY A 941 26.25 -33.12 12.30
C GLY A 941 25.62 -34.49 12.59
N LEU A 942 24.89 -35.09 11.64
CA LEU A 942 24.26 -36.40 11.80
C LEU A 942 24.89 -37.45 10.88
N GLY A 943 25.60 -38.42 11.44
CA GLY A 943 26.15 -39.57 10.73
C GLY A 943 27.52 -39.95 11.27
N ASP A 944 28.21 -40.94 10.67
CA ASP A 944 29.55 -41.31 11.11
C ASP A 944 30.59 -40.44 10.38
N ASP A 945 31.01 -39.33 10.99
CA ASP A 945 31.78 -38.27 10.31
C ASP A 945 33.30 -38.40 10.46
N TYR A 946 34.04 -37.74 9.58
CA TYR A 946 35.50 -37.55 9.64
C TYR A 946 35.81 -36.05 9.63
N LEU A 947 36.34 -35.51 10.72
CA LEU A 947 36.73 -34.11 10.87
C LEU A 947 38.23 -33.99 11.13
N SER A 948 38.89 -33.06 10.44
CA SER A 948 40.32 -32.75 10.61
C SER A 948 40.56 -31.24 10.53
N GLY A 949 40.85 -30.59 11.67
CA GLY A 949 41.08 -29.14 11.78
C GLY A 949 42.39 -28.65 11.18
N GLY A 950 43.46 -29.43 11.31
CA GLY A 950 44.72 -29.12 10.65
C GLY A 950 45.67 -28.36 11.56
N ALA A 951 45.94 -27.07 11.31
CA ALA A 951 46.88 -26.29 12.11
C ALA A 951 46.28 -24.95 12.55
N GLY A 952 46.25 -24.70 13.85
CA GLY A 952 45.56 -23.57 14.48
C GLY A 952 44.83 -24.05 15.74
N ASP A 953 44.16 -23.15 16.45
CA ASP A 953 43.37 -23.52 17.63
C ASP A 953 41.93 -23.81 17.19
N ASP A 954 41.62 -25.07 16.87
CA ASP A 954 40.38 -25.45 16.19
C ASP A 954 39.22 -25.77 17.16
N LEU A 955 37.99 -25.44 16.76
CA LEU A 955 36.74 -25.85 17.41
C LEU A 955 36.04 -26.92 16.57
N LEU A 956 35.86 -28.12 17.11
CA LEU A 956 35.25 -29.25 16.42
C LEU A 956 33.97 -29.72 17.13
N VAL A 957 32.96 -30.10 16.36
CA VAL A 957 31.70 -30.70 16.82
C VAL A 957 31.44 -31.95 15.99
N GLY A 958 31.57 -33.14 16.58
CA GLY A 958 31.28 -34.40 15.89
C GLY A 958 29.80 -34.51 15.52
N GLY A 959 28.93 -34.40 16.53
CA GLY A 959 27.48 -34.50 16.36
C GLY A 959 26.96 -35.87 16.82
N GLN A 960 25.97 -36.43 16.12
CA GLN A 960 25.47 -37.79 16.39
C GLN A 960 26.08 -38.78 15.42
N GLY A 961 26.59 -39.90 15.94
CA GLY A 961 27.19 -40.96 15.16
C GLY A 961 28.48 -41.46 15.78
N ASN A 962 29.28 -42.20 15.03
CA ASN A 962 30.59 -42.66 15.46
C ASN A 962 31.69 -41.95 14.69
N ASP A 963 32.08 -40.79 15.20
CA ASP A 963 32.91 -39.86 14.44
C ASP A 963 34.40 -40.16 14.60
N ILE A 964 35.19 -39.67 13.65
CA ILE A 964 36.65 -39.59 13.70
C ILE A 964 37.02 -38.12 13.71
N ILE A 965 37.55 -37.64 14.84
CA ILE A 965 37.86 -36.23 15.05
C ILE A 965 39.36 -36.08 15.27
N ILE A 966 39.98 -35.22 14.46
CA ILE A 966 41.39 -34.90 14.49
C ILE A 966 41.49 -33.38 14.66
N GLY A 967 42.02 -32.89 15.78
CA GLY A 967 42.30 -31.45 15.95
C GLY A 967 43.48 -31.09 15.07
N GLY A 968 44.69 -31.40 15.51
CA GLY A 968 45.89 -31.34 14.69
C GLY A 968 47.04 -30.69 15.43
N ASP A 969 47.63 -29.66 14.82
CA ASP A 969 48.68 -28.84 15.42
C ASP A 969 48.05 -27.57 16.02
N GLY A 970 47.98 -27.46 17.35
CA GLY A 970 47.47 -26.25 18.00
C GLY A 970 46.86 -26.57 19.36
N VAL A 971 45.91 -25.74 19.81
CA VAL A 971 45.10 -26.00 20.99
C VAL A 971 43.66 -26.23 20.57
N ASP A 972 43.29 -27.49 20.44
CA ASP A 972 42.02 -27.87 19.83
C ASP A 972 40.96 -28.21 20.88
N VAL A 973 39.73 -27.81 20.61
CA VAL A 973 38.56 -28.01 21.47
C VAL A 973 37.50 -28.82 20.72
N LEU A 974 37.11 -29.96 21.29
CA LEU A 974 35.89 -30.66 20.90
C LEU A 974 34.73 -30.18 21.78
N GLU A 975 33.65 -29.69 21.18
CA GLU A 975 32.39 -29.43 21.88
C GLU A 975 31.42 -30.60 21.68
N VAL A 976 30.80 -31.04 22.79
CA VAL A 976 29.86 -32.16 22.78
C VAL A 976 28.53 -31.82 23.42
N SER A 977 27.49 -32.44 22.87
CA SER A 977 26.12 -32.36 23.36
C SER A 977 25.99 -33.08 24.72
N GLY A 978 25.34 -32.45 25.69
CA GLY A 978 25.03 -33.04 27.00
C GLY A 978 26.09 -32.85 28.10
N SER A 979 25.68 -33.14 29.34
CA SER A 979 26.52 -32.99 30.53
C SER A 979 27.65 -34.03 30.59
N PHE A 980 28.76 -33.69 31.24
CA PHE A 980 29.92 -34.59 31.41
C PHE A 980 29.54 -35.96 32.01
N ASP A 981 28.57 -36.02 32.93
CA ASP A 981 28.16 -37.28 33.57
C ASP A 981 27.44 -38.26 32.62
N LEU A 982 27.07 -37.82 31.42
CA LEU A 982 26.48 -38.67 30.37
C LEU A 982 27.53 -39.32 29.47
N HIS A 983 28.81 -39.00 29.67
CA HIS A 983 29.89 -39.42 28.79
C HIS A 983 30.83 -40.41 29.46
N THR A 984 31.43 -41.30 28.67
CA THR A 984 32.47 -42.23 29.11
C THR A 984 33.70 -42.12 28.20
N LEU A 985 34.85 -41.77 28.76
CA LEU A 985 36.13 -41.75 28.05
C LEU A 985 36.84 -43.11 28.15
N LEU A 986 37.28 -43.64 27.02
CA LEU A 986 38.13 -44.82 26.92
C LEU A 986 39.45 -44.44 26.23
N ILE A 987 40.53 -45.11 26.60
CA ILE A 987 41.86 -44.91 26.02
C ILE A 987 42.31 -46.22 25.42
N ASP A 988 42.76 -46.20 24.16
CA ASP A 988 43.42 -47.32 23.52
C ASP A 988 44.79 -46.93 22.96
N GLY A 989 45.52 -47.90 22.41
CA GLY A 989 46.86 -47.67 21.86
C GLY A 989 46.90 -46.73 20.66
N ALA A 990 45.75 -46.24 20.19
CA ALA A 990 45.63 -45.39 19.04
C ALA A 990 45.00 -44.01 19.36
N GLY A 991 44.52 -43.73 20.57
CA GLY A 991 43.98 -42.41 20.96
C GLY A 991 42.91 -42.48 22.05
N PHE A 992 42.02 -41.49 22.04
CA PHE A 992 40.86 -41.42 22.93
C PHE A 992 39.58 -41.86 22.21
N ILE A 993 38.65 -42.43 22.96
CA ILE A 993 37.30 -42.73 22.50
C ILE A 993 36.32 -42.14 23.50
N LEU A 994 35.52 -41.16 23.08
CA LEU A 994 34.43 -40.60 23.86
C LEU A 994 33.14 -41.37 23.53
N LYS A 995 32.33 -41.69 24.53
CA LYS A 995 31.06 -42.41 24.35
C LYS A 995 29.93 -41.67 25.02
N SER A 996 28.83 -41.50 24.32
CA SER A 996 27.60 -40.89 24.83
C SER A 996 26.37 -41.67 24.32
N ALA A 997 25.19 -41.08 24.46
CA ALA A 997 24.00 -41.56 23.76
C ALA A 997 24.02 -41.24 22.26
N ASP A 998 24.76 -40.20 21.86
CA ASP A 998 24.87 -39.70 20.49
C ASP A 998 25.84 -40.58 19.66
N GLY A 999 26.79 -41.25 20.32
CA GLY A 999 27.50 -42.39 19.73
C GLY A 999 28.90 -42.62 20.31
N ARG A 1000 29.88 -42.91 19.44
CA ARG A 1000 31.25 -43.28 19.85
C ARG A 1000 32.29 -42.61 18.96
N ASP A 1001 32.85 -41.54 19.50
CA ASP A 1001 33.73 -40.65 18.75
C ASP A 1001 35.18 -40.96 19.09
N ARG A 1002 36.02 -41.00 18.06
CA ARG A 1002 37.44 -41.32 18.15
C ARG A 1002 38.25 -40.04 17.97
N LEU A 1003 38.99 -39.67 19.02
CA LEU A 1003 39.69 -38.40 19.09
C LEU A 1003 41.20 -38.59 19.00
N THR A 1004 41.86 -37.81 18.13
CA THR A 1004 43.32 -37.77 17.99
C THR A 1004 43.78 -36.31 17.90
N GLY A 1005 44.76 -35.90 18.70
CA GLY A 1005 45.26 -34.52 18.66
C GLY A 1005 44.19 -33.48 19.01
N VAL A 1006 43.37 -33.77 20.03
CA VAL A 1006 42.42 -32.81 20.63
C VAL A 1006 42.85 -32.62 22.08
N GLU A 1007 43.03 -31.37 22.52
CA GLU A 1007 43.53 -31.04 23.86
C GLU A 1007 42.40 -30.95 24.88
N TYR A 1008 41.25 -30.37 24.50
CA TYR A 1008 40.13 -30.12 25.41
C TYR A 1008 38.81 -30.66 24.88
N VAL A 1009 37.97 -31.17 25.79
CA VAL A 1009 36.56 -31.48 25.51
C VAL A 1009 35.68 -30.60 26.39
N ARG A 1010 34.83 -29.77 25.77
CA ARG A 1010 33.84 -28.90 26.43
C ARG A 1010 32.47 -29.58 26.44
N PHE A 1011 31.87 -29.68 27.62
CA PHE A 1011 30.54 -30.27 27.81
C PHE A 1011 29.48 -29.18 28.02
N ALA A 1012 28.22 -29.49 27.70
CA ALA A 1012 27.11 -28.54 27.78
C ALA A 1012 26.82 -27.97 29.19
N ASP A 1013 27.34 -28.58 30.25
CA ASP A 1013 27.24 -28.08 31.62
C ASP A 1013 28.41 -27.16 32.04
N GLY A 1014 29.26 -26.77 31.08
CA GLY A 1014 30.39 -25.87 31.26
C GLY A 1014 31.64 -26.53 31.82
N ARG A 1015 31.63 -27.84 32.10
CA ARG A 1015 32.84 -28.58 32.49
C ARG A 1015 33.75 -28.75 31.28
N ILE A 1016 35.06 -28.61 31.49
CA ILE A 1016 36.09 -28.84 30.47
C ILE A 1016 37.00 -29.99 30.93
N LEU A 1017 37.22 -30.96 30.04
CA LEU A 1017 38.12 -32.08 30.23
C LEU A 1017 39.42 -31.86 29.46
N ASP A 1018 40.54 -31.82 30.17
CA ASP A 1018 41.88 -31.70 29.60
C ASP A 1018 42.46 -33.09 29.28
N LEU A 1019 42.48 -33.44 27.99
CA LEU A 1019 42.96 -34.73 27.48
C LEU A 1019 44.49 -34.83 27.50
N LEU A 1020 45.20 -33.72 27.36
CA LEU A 1020 46.67 -33.67 27.37
C LEU A 1020 47.21 -34.17 28.72
N ARG A 1021 46.62 -33.72 29.83
CA ARG A 1021 46.97 -34.19 31.18
C ARG A 1021 46.64 -35.66 31.42
N ILE A 1022 45.60 -36.18 30.77
CA ILE A 1022 45.20 -37.60 30.89
C ILE A 1022 46.14 -38.50 30.10
N TYR A 1023 46.56 -38.09 28.90
CA TYR A 1023 47.49 -38.83 28.06
C TYR A 1023 48.86 -39.00 28.73
N ASP A 1024 49.39 -37.91 29.30
CA ASP A 1024 50.66 -37.93 30.03
C ASP A 1024 50.59 -38.82 31.29
N ALA A 1025 49.47 -38.79 32.01
CA ALA A 1025 49.24 -39.66 33.18
C ALA A 1025 49.11 -41.15 32.82
N ALA A 1026 48.55 -41.47 31.65
CA ALA A 1026 48.40 -42.85 31.16
C ALA A 1026 49.73 -43.48 30.70
N LYS A 1027 50.69 -42.68 30.21
CA LYS A 1027 52.05 -43.17 29.90
C LYS A 1027 52.89 -43.53 31.12
N GLU A 1028 52.55 -43.01 32.30
CA GLU A 1028 53.24 -43.33 33.55
C GLU A 1028 52.66 -44.57 34.28
N GLY A 1029 51.55 -45.16 33.81
CA GLY A 1029 50.91 -46.32 34.43
C GLY A 1029 50.47 -47.42 33.44
N ASP A 1030 51.06 -48.61 33.54
CA ASP A 1030 50.72 -49.81 32.76
C ASP A 1030 49.28 -50.33 33.05
N GLY A 1031 48.25 -49.72 32.46
CA GLY A 1031 46.89 -50.26 32.42
C GLY A 1031 45.85 -49.29 31.82
N PRO A 1032 44.75 -49.80 31.22
CA PRO A 1032 43.69 -48.95 30.69
C PRO A 1032 43.05 -48.14 31.83
N LEU A 1033 43.16 -46.81 31.75
CA LEU A 1033 42.52 -45.89 32.68
C LEU A 1033 41.02 -45.82 32.35
N VAL A 1034 40.21 -46.61 33.04
CA VAL A 1034 38.75 -46.47 33.04
C VAL A 1034 38.42 -45.43 34.11
N LEU A 1035 38.03 -44.21 33.72
CA LEU A 1035 37.50 -43.21 34.65
C LEU A 1035 36.07 -43.59 35.03
N PRO A 1036 35.77 -43.98 36.28
CA PRO A 1036 34.39 -44.25 36.69
C PRO A 1036 33.77 -42.96 37.23
N VAL A 1037 32.75 -42.42 36.55
CA VAL A 1037 31.85 -41.46 37.18
C VAL A 1037 30.73 -42.23 37.87
N VAL A 1038 30.60 -41.94 39.16
CA VAL A 1038 29.68 -42.54 40.12
C VAL A 1038 28.27 -42.06 39.84
N ALA A 1039 27.36 -42.95 39.44
CA ALA A 1039 25.94 -42.75 39.62
C ALA A 1039 25.52 -43.31 40.99
N ASP A 1040 25.03 -42.45 41.88
CA ASP A 1040 23.65 -42.51 42.36
C ASP A 1040 23.40 -41.53 43.53
N LYS A 1041 22.53 -40.54 43.29
CA LYS A 1041 21.73 -39.89 44.33
C LYS A 1041 20.48 -40.74 44.60
N SER A 1042 20.60 -41.76 45.44
CA SER A 1042 19.47 -42.32 46.19
C SER A 1042 19.94 -42.66 47.61
N GLY A 1043 19.66 -41.76 48.54
CA GLY A 1043 20.20 -41.84 49.89
C GLY A 1043 19.69 -43.05 50.69
N THR A 1044 20.60 -43.78 51.32
CA THR A 1044 20.57 -44.19 52.74
C THR A 1044 21.97 -44.70 53.17
N ALA A 1045 22.51 -44.13 54.26
CA ALA A 1045 23.90 -44.25 54.75
C ALA A 1045 24.25 -45.59 55.46
N PRO A 1046 25.47 -45.80 56.02
CA PRO A 1046 26.82 -45.36 55.65
C PRO A 1046 27.79 -46.56 55.44
N LEU A 1047 28.90 -46.40 54.70
CA LEU A 1047 30.03 -47.34 54.83
C LEU A 1047 31.37 -46.60 54.94
N VAL A 1048 32.10 -47.05 55.95
CA VAL A 1048 33.31 -46.48 56.57
C VAL A 1048 34.53 -46.63 55.65
N LEU A 1049 35.32 -45.55 55.53
CA LEU A 1049 36.66 -45.54 54.93
C LEU A 1049 37.65 -46.36 55.79
N PRO A 1050 38.59 -47.08 55.18
CA PRO A 1050 39.90 -47.33 55.79
C PRO A 1050 40.94 -46.34 55.24
N ASP A 1051 41.42 -45.49 56.15
CA ASP A 1051 42.66 -44.71 56.22
C ASP A 1051 43.66 -44.71 55.05
N ASP A 1052 43.97 -43.47 54.62
CA ASP A 1052 45.29 -42.84 54.55
C ASP A 1052 46.50 -43.66 54.07
N THR A 1053 46.81 -43.50 52.77
CA THR A 1053 48.16 -43.10 52.34
C THR A 1053 48.04 -42.10 51.18
N PRO A 1054 48.74 -40.95 51.20
CA PRO A 1054 48.64 -39.95 50.14
C PRO A 1054 49.41 -40.43 48.91
N SER A 1055 48.69 -40.84 47.85
CA SER A 1055 49.26 -40.87 46.50
C SER A 1055 49.16 -39.47 45.90
N PRO A 1056 50.12 -39.03 45.06
CA PRO A 1056 50.19 -37.67 44.54
C PRO A 1056 49.10 -37.34 43.48
N LEU A 1057 48.05 -38.15 43.36
CA LEU A 1057 47.02 -38.05 42.33
C LEU A 1057 45.77 -37.28 42.80
N GLY A 1058 45.97 -36.26 43.64
CA GLY A 1058 44.92 -35.46 44.26
C GLY A 1058 44.68 -34.12 43.57
N ARG A 1059 44.08 -34.14 42.37
CA ARG A 1059 43.26 -33.10 41.70
C ARG A 1059 43.30 -33.39 40.20
N TRP A 1060 42.34 -34.18 39.71
CA TRP A 1060 42.22 -34.46 38.28
C TRP A 1060 41.36 -33.39 37.62
N ALA A 1061 42.03 -32.56 36.82
CA ALA A 1061 41.65 -32.13 35.46
C ALA A 1061 40.24 -31.60 35.17
N LEU A 1062 39.60 -30.91 36.12
CA LEU A 1062 38.54 -29.95 35.79
C LEU A 1062 39.11 -28.54 35.93
N LEU A 1063 39.06 -27.77 34.85
CA LEU A 1063 39.32 -26.34 34.87
C LEU A 1063 37.98 -25.63 35.08
N ASP A 1064 37.82 -24.94 36.21
CA ASP A 1064 36.71 -23.98 36.42
C ASP A 1064 37.18 -22.58 35.95
N ASP A 1065 37.61 -22.43 34.69
CA ASP A 1065 37.90 -21.11 34.10
C ASP A 1065 36.93 -20.84 32.94
N PRO A 1066 35.99 -19.90 33.09
CA PRO A 1066 35.04 -19.54 32.02
C PRO A 1066 35.66 -18.70 30.90
N ARG A 1067 36.99 -18.49 30.90
CA ARG A 1067 37.73 -17.71 29.88
C ARG A 1067 38.51 -18.57 28.88
N LEU A 1068 38.34 -19.89 28.92
CA LEU A 1068 38.84 -20.84 27.93
C LEU A 1068 37.66 -21.42 27.15
#